data_AF-A0A4Y1QN35-F1
#
_entry.id   AF-A0A4Y1QN35-F1
#
_cell.length_a   1.000
_cell.length_b   1.000
_cell.length_c   1.000
_cell.angle_alpha   90.00
_cell.angle_beta   90.00
_cell.angle_gamma   90.00
#
_symmetry.space_group_name_H-M   'P 1'
#
loop_
_entity.id
_entity.type
_entity.pdbx_description
1 polymer ?
#
loop_
_entity_poly.entity_id
_entity_poly.type
_entity_poly.pdbx_seq_one_letter_code
_entity_poly.pdbx_strand_id
1 'polypeptide(L)'
;MSLYPHYELQNLPTLRSDYGPILLTCNHIPRTKAFRFEAMWLAQKDFDKVVTQTWNSAYSGNAAQKLQTCCNTFKHQLKSWNRNKARANWLQLGDKNTKYFHTQAFIRQKRNQILRIKDPSGIWVEADNLPQCFIEAFKLRFKADQAPNQHLVMDFLQIVEPCVTSQDNINLLAPVSDYELELAIKGIGSLKAPGPDGLQAIFYHKCWENTKQMVKDLVNEFLSNNIPLQDVNHTNIALIPKVESLETTNHYRPISLCNVSYKIITKILVHRLRPILSKCISKNQGAFAPGRSIFDNILIAHELFHDFKRKKGARGAMAIKLDLEKAYDLLDWGYIRDKANAKMMIDRICSKFAGWKAQTLSRAGRLTLIKASVSGIPNHTLSCFKCPREVCKEMNVCSRRFFWGNGTKVPPVSWKDICLPKSLGGLGVRSTILFNKAALAKLGWIYLSEPTNWWAQIMARKYLRKDGFLAATKKTSHSAAWKAILDARTVLHKGLRWIVGNGQSIFFWTENWVFPFPILDLIPDSMRNNINLNAKVANFIQNQTWQRDRLLQEVDEDILEEILIIPLHLSPLQDALIWGPDPNGKFSIKSAYNLQVHDETPHPRASLLKRMWSLTLPPKVKLFAWLLIRKRLQVAVNIWRCTPIIPMFPQQDFDGIEWLAALQSSLDKDGPNILSKALLLCWQIWEARNNLVFKDIAPHPARALHVAGQIGLDYWKINSTPPQKSKGMLAIKWKPPPCNWVKLNFDGSVRGALAATGFVIRDWNGHVRLAGAKNLGQISITVAECLALRDGLAHAHNGWRKVVAEGDSKLVIDCINNKVSVPWSINLLVQDIRLLSSYCDEISFQHVLREANFTADALASIGHNLNTSQLWDRGLPLSCLTPFYFDLAHGIRILSFIEDKS
;
A
#
# COMPACT_ATOMS: atom_id res chain seq x y z
N MET A 1 39.32 24.50 40.64
CA MET A 1 37.84 24.49 40.58
C MET A 1 37.24 25.35 39.44
N SER A 2 38.03 25.98 38.56
CA SER A 2 37.52 26.83 37.45
C SER A 2 36.84 26.07 36.29
N LEU A 3 36.96 24.74 36.23
CA LEU A 3 36.37 23.89 35.18
C LEU A 3 34.92 23.45 35.48
N TYR A 4 34.41 23.65 36.70
CA TYR A 4 33.10 23.14 37.14
C TYR A 4 32.39 24.13 38.09
N PRO A 5 31.93 25.30 37.60
CA PRO A 5 31.40 26.39 38.43
C PRO A 5 30.08 26.09 39.17
N HIS A 6 29.46 24.93 38.92
CA HIS A 6 28.18 24.52 39.51
C HIS A 6 28.30 23.30 40.45
N TYR A 7 29.53 22.92 40.80
CA TYR A 7 29.83 21.77 41.63
C TYR A 7 30.69 22.23 42.81
N GLU A 8 30.21 21.98 44.01
CA GLU A 8 30.92 22.24 45.25
C GLU A 8 31.34 20.90 45.85
N LEU A 9 32.61 20.80 46.25
CA LEU A 9 33.19 19.58 46.78
C LEU A 9 33.58 19.85 48.23
N GLN A 10 32.92 19.20 49.18
CA GLN A 10 33.17 19.35 50.60
C GLN A 10 33.67 18.03 51.18
N ASN A 11 34.81 18.05 51.85
CA ASN A 11 35.26 16.90 52.65
C ASN A 11 34.49 16.91 53.97
N LEU A 12 33.73 15.85 54.24
CA LEU A 12 33.03 15.71 55.51
C LEU A 12 34.00 15.24 56.58
N PRO A 13 33.99 15.84 57.79
CA PRO A 13 34.88 15.44 58.87
C PRO A 13 34.55 14.02 59.33
N THR A 14 35.58 13.23 59.59
CA THR A 14 35.48 11.90 60.20
C THR A 14 36.26 11.90 61.50
N LEU A 15 35.66 11.34 62.56
CA LEU A 15 36.28 11.33 63.88
C LEU A 15 37.23 10.14 64.11
N ARG A 16 37.24 9.12 63.23
CA ARG A 16 37.99 7.85 63.43
C ARG A 16 38.46 7.13 62.16
N SER A 17 38.57 7.80 61.01
CA SER A 17 39.02 7.20 59.75
C SER A 17 39.88 8.19 58.97
N ASP A 18 40.99 7.71 58.41
CA ASP A 18 41.92 8.41 57.51
C ASP A 18 41.37 8.57 56.08
N TYR A 19 40.18 8.01 55.81
CA TYR A 19 39.39 8.28 54.61
C TYR A 19 38.15 9.11 54.95
N GLY A 20 38.19 10.41 54.62
CA GLY A 20 37.06 11.32 54.73
C GLY A 20 36.11 11.20 53.53
N PRO A 21 34.79 11.01 53.74
CA PRO A 21 33.82 10.98 52.65
C PRO A 21 33.72 12.37 52.01
N ILE A 22 33.71 12.38 50.68
CA ILE A 22 33.63 13.60 49.88
C ILE A 22 32.17 13.81 49.47
N LEU A 23 31.58 14.92 49.91
CA LEU A 23 30.25 15.35 49.49
C LEU A 23 30.38 16.27 48.28
N LEU A 24 29.86 15.82 47.13
CA LEU A 24 29.73 16.63 45.94
C LEU A 24 28.32 17.21 45.87
N THR A 25 28.17 18.50 46.18
CA THR A 25 26.92 19.25 46.06
C THR A 25 26.81 19.83 44.65
N CYS A 26 25.73 19.53 43.95
CA CYS A 26 25.49 20.03 42.60
C CYS A 26 24.24 20.91 42.57
N ASN A 27 24.41 22.20 42.27
CA ASN A 27 23.31 23.14 42.06
C ASN A 27 22.70 22.93 40.67
N HIS A 28 22.22 21.73 40.39
CA HIS A 28 21.50 21.43 39.15
C HIS A 28 20.01 21.66 39.37
N ILE A 29 19.43 22.68 38.74
CA ILE A 29 17.98 22.70 38.48
C ILE A 29 17.70 21.44 37.66
N PRO A 30 16.94 20.45 38.16
CA PRO A 30 16.68 19.24 37.40
C PRO A 30 15.88 19.65 36.17
N ARG A 31 16.44 19.46 34.97
CA ARG A 31 15.64 19.46 33.74
C ARG A 31 14.68 18.28 33.85
N THR A 32 13.47 18.53 34.35
CA THR A 32 12.42 17.52 34.39
C THR A 32 12.13 17.09 32.97
N LYS A 33 12.49 15.85 32.61
CA LYS A 33 12.16 15.32 31.30
C LYS A 33 10.63 15.34 31.15
N ALA A 34 10.15 16.01 30.11
CA ALA A 34 8.75 15.99 29.74
C ALA A 34 8.29 14.53 29.62
N PHE A 35 7.12 14.24 30.15
CA PHE A 35 6.56 12.89 30.09
C PHE A 35 6.27 12.52 28.64
N ARG A 36 6.55 11.27 28.29
CA ARG A 36 6.28 10.70 26.98
C ARG A 36 5.74 9.30 27.16
N PHE A 37 4.63 9.02 26.49
CA PHE A 37 4.07 7.68 26.41
C PHE A 37 4.99 6.77 25.60
N GLU A 38 5.31 5.61 26.17
CA GLU A 38 6.11 4.58 25.52
C GLU A 38 5.20 3.43 25.07
N ALA A 39 5.19 3.16 23.76
CA ALA A 39 4.31 2.15 23.17
C ALA A 39 4.50 0.74 23.75
N MET A 40 5.66 0.45 24.35
CA MET A 40 5.94 -0.83 25.01
C MET A 40 5.00 -1.13 26.19
N TRP A 41 4.42 -0.11 26.83
CA TRP A 41 3.50 -0.31 27.95
C TRP A 41 2.23 -1.03 27.52
N LEU A 42 1.81 -0.89 26.25
CA LEU A 42 0.66 -1.58 25.67
C LEU A 42 0.84 -3.11 25.59
N ALA A 43 2.08 -3.62 25.65
CA ALA A 43 2.34 -5.05 25.59
C ALA A 43 2.14 -5.76 26.95
N GLN A 44 1.90 -5.01 28.02
CA GLN A 44 1.78 -5.56 29.37
C GLN A 44 0.34 -5.97 29.66
N LYS A 45 0.14 -7.18 30.18
CA LYS A 45 -1.18 -7.78 30.42
C LYS A 45 -2.04 -6.97 31.39
N ASP A 46 -1.43 -6.25 32.33
CA ASP A 46 -2.10 -5.46 33.36
C ASP A 46 -2.17 -3.96 33.06
N PHE A 47 -1.67 -3.51 31.90
CA PHE A 47 -1.73 -2.10 31.51
C PHE A 47 -3.18 -1.58 31.42
N ASP A 48 -4.09 -2.41 30.92
CA ASP A 48 -5.51 -2.06 30.75
C ASP A 48 -6.20 -1.67 32.06
N LYS A 49 -5.79 -2.29 33.18
CA LYS A 49 -6.31 -1.95 34.52
C LYS A 49 -5.93 -0.53 34.92
N VAL A 50 -4.70 -0.11 34.62
CA VAL A 50 -4.22 1.26 34.92
C VAL A 50 -5.02 2.28 34.13
N VAL A 51 -5.33 1.99 32.86
CA VAL A 51 -6.14 2.87 32.01
C VAL A 51 -7.57 2.95 32.54
N THR A 52 -8.21 1.81 32.79
CA THR A 52 -9.61 1.76 33.22
C THR A 52 -9.83 2.46 34.56
N GLN A 53 -8.90 2.30 35.51
CA GLN A 53 -8.96 2.97 36.81
C GLN A 53 -8.91 4.49 36.69
N THR A 54 -8.05 5.04 35.84
CA THR A 54 -7.97 6.50 35.68
C THR A 54 -9.14 7.04 34.84
N TRP A 55 -9.37 6.47 33.67
CA TRP A 55 -10.23 7.07 32.66
C TRP A 55 -11.74 6.95 32.96
N ASN A 56 -12.12 6.06 33.88
CA ASN A 56 -13.50 5.94 34.38
C ASN A 56 -13.74 6.71 35.69
N SER A 57 -12.75 7.44 36.21
CA SER A 57 -12.91 8.26 37.41
C SER A 57 -13.72 9.53 37.13
N ALA A 58 -14.45 10.02 38.13
CA ALA A 58 -15.17 11.29 38.02
C ALA A 58 -14.21 12.48 38.19
N TYR A 59 -14.26 13.44 37.27
CA TYR A 59 -13.48 14.68 37.30
C TYR A 59 -14.43 15.88 37.23
N SER A 60 -14.09 16.97 37.94
CA SER A 60 -14.85 18.23 37.92
C SER A 60 -14.34 19.19 36.84
N GLY A 61 -15.19 20.14 36.43
CA GLY A 61 -14.87 21.17 35.44
C GLY A 61 -15.50 20.94 34.06
N ASN A 62 -15.14 21.79 33.09
CA ASN A 62 -15.51 21.62 31.67
C ASN A 62 -14.77 20.41 31.05
N ALA A 63 -15.17 19.94 29.87
CA ALA A 63 -14.57 18.73 29.29
C ALA A 63 -13.04 18.84 29.06
N ALA A 64 -12.51 20.04 28.77
CA ALA A 64 -11.07 20.25 28.65
C ALA A 64 -10.34 20.10 29.99
N GLN A 65 -10.87 20.68 31.07
CA GLN A 65 -10.34 20.56 32.43
C GLN A 65 -10.41 19.12 32.93
N LYS A 66 -11.52 18.42 32.68
CA LYS A 66 -11.68 16.99 33.00
C LYS A 66 -10.62 16.15 32.30
N LEU A 67 -10.45 16.33 30.99
CA LEU A 67 -9.45 15.58 30.22
C LEU A 67 -8.03 15.88 30.69
N GLN A 68 -7.70 17.14 30.97
CA GLN A 68 -6.40 17.55 31.46
C GLN A 68 -6.07 16.92 32.83
N THR A 69 -7.04 16.93 33.75
CA THR A 69 -6.91 16.32 35.09
C THR A 69 -6.77 14.80 35.00
N CYS A 70 -7.54 14.15 34.13
CA CYS A 70 -7.43 12.73 33.84
C CYS A 70 -6.03 12.37 33.29
N CYS A 71 -5.55 13.09 32.28
CA CYS A 71 -4.23 12.85 31.69
C CYS A 71 -3.09 13.01 32.71
N ASN A 72 -3.18 14.02 33.58
CA ASN A 72 -2.22 14.23 34.66
C ASN A 72 -2.24 13.07 35.66
N THR A 73 -3.44 12.66 36.10
CA THR A 73 -3.62 11.52 37.01
C THR A 73 -3.06 10.23 36.41
N PHE A 74 -3.35 9.98 35.13
CA PHE A 74 -2.88 8.80 34.40
C PHE A 74 -1.35 8.77 34.33
N LYS A 75 -0.73 9.90 34.00
CA LYS A 75 0.73 10.05 33.99
C LYS A 75 1.37 9.75 35.34
N HIS A 76 0.75 10.16 36.45
CA HIS A 76 1.25 9.86 37.80
C HIS A 76 1.11 8.37 38.13
N GLN A 77 -0.06 7.78 37.89
CA GLN A 77 -0.32 6.36 38.13
C GLN A 77 0.58 5.45 37.27
N LEU A 78 0.74 5.78 35.98
CA LEU A 78 1.58 5.02 35.06
C LEU A 78 3.06 5.06 35.45
N LYS A 79 3.56 6.21 35.91
CA LYS A 79 4.93 6.32 36.43
C LYS A 79 5.13 5.44 37.67
N SER A 80 4.16 5.41 38.58
CA SER A 80 4.19 4.56 39.76
C SER A 80 4.16 3.07 39.38
N TRP A 81 3.21 2.67 38.54
CA TRP A 81 3.08 1.30 38.03
C TRP A 81 4.35 0.81 37.30
N ASN A 82 4.94 1.65 36.43
CA ASN A 82 6.14 1.28 35.68
C ASN A 82 7.38 1.10 36.59
N ARG A 83 7.51 1.88 37.68
CA ARG A 83 8.61 1.69 38.65
C ARG A 83 8.58 0.29 39.28
N ASN A 84 7.39 -0.23 39.54
CA ASN A 84 7.21 -1.55 40.15
C ASN A 84 7.44 -2.73 39.17
N LYS A 85 7.40 -2.47 37.86
CA LYS A 85 7.55 -3.49 36.79
C LYS A 85 8.89 -3.47 36.07
N ALA A 86 9.72 -2.43 36.28
CA ALA A 86 10.93 -2.16 35.51
C ALA A 86 12.01 -3.28 35.55
N ARG A 87 12.01 -4.15 36.57
CA ARG A 87 12.96 -5.29 36.66
C ARG A 87 12.67 -6.45 35.70
N ALA A 88 11.42 -6.62 35.23
CA ALA A 88 11.04 -7.73 34.35
C ALA A 88 11.16 -7.41 32.85
N ASN A 89 11.10 -6.12 32.46
CA ASN A 89 10.90 -5.71 31.06
C ASN A 89 12.16 -5.62 30.20
N TRP A 90 13.35 -5.55 30.79
CA TRP A 90 14.60 -5.40 30.01
C TRP A 90 15.08 -6.70 29.34
N LEU A 91 14.54 -7.85 29.79
CA LEU A 91 14.94 -9.19 29.32
C LEU A 91 14.10 -9.73 28.14
N GLN A 92 12.87 -9.24 27.91
CA GLN A 92 11.93 -9.87 26.98
C GLN A 92 11.78 -9.20 25.60
N LEU A 93 12.01 -7.88 25.49
CA LEU A 93 11.74 -7.09 24.27
C LEU A 93 12.99 -6.42 23.68
N GLY A 94 14.16 -7.04 23.87
CA GLY A 94 15.46 -6.49 23.51
C GLY A 94 15.65 -6.23 22.02
N ASP A 95 15.18 -5.08 21.52
CA ASP A 95 15.86 -4.39 20.43
C ASP A 95 16.97 -3.55 21.05
N LYS A 96 18.21 -4.00 20.90
CA LYS A 96 19.39 -3.25 21.34
C LYS A 96 19.33 -1.86 20.70
N ASN A 97 19.23 -0.84 21.54
CA ASN A 97 19.56 0.53 21.17
C ASN A 97 21.01 0.52 20.66
N THR A 98 21.17 0.45 19.34
CA THR A 98 22.49 0.24 18.75
C THR A 98 23.35 1.48 18.96
N LYS A 99 24.68 1.33 18.93
CA LYS A 99 25.62 2.46 18.95
C LYS A 99 25.25 3.52 17.91
N TYR A 100 24.68 3.13 16.76
CA TYR A 100 24.12 4.06 15.77
C TYR A 100 22.99 4.92 16.31
N PHE A 101 21.95 4.34 16.93
CA PHE A 101 20.82 5.11 17.45
C PHE A 101 21.25 6.02 18.61
N HIS A 102 22.15 5.57 19.47
CA HIS A 102 22.78 6.41 20.50
C HIS A 102 23.64 7.52 19.89
N THR A 103 24.49 7.22 18.92
CA THR A 103 25.35 8.22 18.26
C THR A 103 24.52 9.20 17.44
N GLN A 104 23.47 8.77 16.75
CA GLN A 104 22.53 9.64 16.05
C GLN A 104 21.71 10.48 17.02
N ALA A 105 21.24 9.91 18.13
CA ALA A 105 20.55 10.66 19.17
C ALA A 105 21.47 11.71 19.80
N PHE A 106 22.73 11.35 20.07
CA PHE A 106 23.75 12.26 20.60
C PHE A 106 24.13 13.36 19.60
N ILE A 107 24.40 13.02 18.33
CA ILE A 107 24.65 13.99 17.25
C ILE A 107 23.45 14.92 17.08
N ARG A 108 22.23 14.39 17.09
CA ARG A 108 21.00 15.20 17.05
C ARG A 108 20.87 16.08 18.30
N GLN A 109 21.18 15.56 19.47
CA GLN A 109 21.13 16.31 20.73
C GLN A 109 22.13 17.47 20.72
N LYS A 110 23.36 17.24 20.25
CA LYS A 110 24.37 18.29 20.07
C LYS A 110 23.99 19.30 18.99
N ARG A 111 23.47 18.85 17.84
CA ARG A 111 23.00 19.75 16.76
C ARG A 111 21.76 20.55 17.13
N ASN A 112 20.89 20.02 17.98
CA ASN A 112 19.67 20.68 18.43
C ASN A 112 19.90 21.53 19.70
N GLN A 113 21.10 21.48 20.30
CA GLN A 113 21.44 22.32 21.44
C GLN A 113 21.73 23.74 20.93
N ILE A 114 20.90 24.69 21.34
CA ILE A 114 21.09 26.10 21.07
C ILE A 114 21.99 26.65 22.17
N LEU A 115 23.21 27.05 21.81
CA LEU A 115 24.20 27.61 22.76
C LEU A 115 24.18 29.14 22.78
N ARG A 116 24.00 29.75 21.61
CA ARG A 116 23.96 31.20 21.42
C ARG A 116 23.12 31.59 20.20
N ILE A 117 22.59 32.81 20.19
CA ILE A 117 21.83 33.39 19.07
C ILE A 117 22.13 34.88 18.94
N LYS A 118 22.16 35.44 17.73
CA LYS A 118 22.15 36.90 17.53
C LYS A 118 20.74 37.44 17.69
N ASP A 119 20.61 38.51 18.46
CA ASP A 119 19.39 39.30 18.59
C ASP A 119 19.16 40.17 17.32
N PRO A 120 18.05 40.94 17.24
CA PRO A 120 17.79 41.84 16.10
C PRO A 120 18.83 42.94 15.91
N SER A 121 19.61 43.30 16.95
CA SER A 121 20.69 44.29 16.87
C SER A 121 22.04 43.69 16.42
N GLY A 122 22.10 42.36 16.25
CA GLY A 122 23.29 41.63 15.78
C GLY A 122 24.21 41.15 16.91
N ILE A 123 23.82 41.33 18.18
CA ILE A 123 24.58 40.98 19.37
C ILE A 123 24.32 39.52 19.76
N TRP A 124 25.37 38.79 20.11
CA TRP A 124 25.25 37.40 20.57
C TRP A 124 24.68 37.33 22.00
N VAL A 125 23.61 36.57 22.16
CA VAL A 125 22.93 36.25 23.41
C VAL A 125 23.19 34.77 23.74
N GLU A 126 23.62 34.49 24.97
CA GLU A 126 23.94 33.15 25.45
C GLU A 126 23.17 32.82 26.74
N ALA A 127 23.19 31.55 27.16
CA ALA A 127 22.65 31.06 28.43
C ALA A 127 21.17 31.42 28.70
N ASP A 128 20.87 32.01 29.86
CA ASP A 128 19.50 32.15 30.40
C ASP A 128 18.61 33.12 29.62
N ASN A 129 19.20 34.00 28.80
CA ASN A 129 18.48 34.98 27.99
C ASN A 129 18.04 34.45 26.61
N LEU A 130 18.44 33.22 26.25
CA LEU A 130 18.06 32.59 24.98
C LEU A 130 16.53 32.44 24.78
N PRO A 131 15.74 31.95 25.75
CA PRO A 131 14.30 31.77 25.56
C PRO A 131 13.59 33.10 25.29
N GLN A 132 14.00 34.16 25.97
CA GLN A 132 13.40 35.49 25.84
C GLN A 132 13.61 36.07 24.44
N CYS A 133 14.81 35.92 23.86
CA CYS A 133 15.10 36.34 22.50
C CYS A 133 14.19 35.64 21.46
N PHE A 134 13.91 34.35 21.63
CA PHE A 134 12.94 33.64 20.78
C PHE A 134 11.51 34.12 21.00
N ILE A 135 11.10 34.35 22.25
CA ILE A 135 9.75 34.84 22.58
C ILE A 135 9.50 36.22 21.95
N GLU A 136 10.44 37.15 22.07
CA GLU A 136 10.34 38.50 21.50
C GLU A 136 10.33 38.48 19.98
N ALA A 137 11.23 37.72 19.36
CA ALA A 137 11.24 37.54 17.90
C ALA A 137 9.94 36.93 17.38
N PHE A 138 9.34 35.98 18.10
CA PHE A 138 8.04 35.41 17.75
C PHE A 138 6.88 36.37 18.00
N LYS A 139 6.87 37.13 19.11
CA LYS A 139 5.85 38.14 19.38
C LYS A 139 5.83 39.23 18.31
N LEU A 140 6.99 39.73 17.90
CA LEU A 140 7.10 40.72 16.83
C LEU A 140 6.59 40.14 15.50
N ARG A 141 6.94 38.89 15.21
CA ARG A 141 6.54 38.19 13.98
C ARG A 141 5.04 37.93 13.89
N PHE A 142 4.37 37.66 15.01
CA PHE A 142 2.95 37.36 15.06
C PHE A 142 2.07 38.60 15.27
N LYS A 143 2.67 39.81 15.23
CA LYS A 143 1.96 41.09 15.29
C LYS A 143 1.71 41.61 13.87
N ALA A 144 0.50 42.07 13.60
CA ALA A 144 0.17 42.71 12.32
C ALA A 144 0.82 44.10 12.23
N ASP A 145 1.36 44.47 11.06
CA ASP A 145 1.98 45.77 10.83
C ASP A 145 0.92 46.90 10.72
N GLN A 146 -0.21 46.66 10.04
CA GLN A 146 -1.36 47.59 9.90
C GLN A 146 -2.66 46.82 9.58
N ALA A 147 -3.84 47.41 9.87
CA ALA A 147 -5.13 46.82 9.51
C ALA A 147 -5.33 46.77 7.98
N PRO A 148 -5.96 45.71 7.42
CA PRO A 148 -6.16 45.59 5.98
C PRO A 148 -7.03 46.73 5.43
N ASN A 149 -6.68 47.24 4.25
CA ASN A 149 -7.47 48.25 3.55
C ASN A 149 -8.80 47.64 3.07
N GLN A 150 -9.89 48.00 3.75
CA GLN A 150 -11.21 47.41 3.54
C GLN A 150 -11.77 47.60 2.13
N HIS A 151 -11.43 48.69 1.43
CA HIS A 151 -11.90 48.93 0.06
C HIS A 151 -11.35 47.90 -0.93
N LEU A 152 -10.05 47.59 -0.86
CA LEU A 152 -9.41 46.58 -1.73
C LEU A 152 -9.97 45.16 -1.50
N VAL A 153 -10.39 44.85 -0.28
CA VAL A 153 -10.99 43.55 0.07
C VAL A 153 -12.38 43.42 -0.55
N MET A 154 -13.19 44.48 -0.49
CA MET A 154 -14.54 44.48 -1.06
C MET A 154 -14.53 44.40 -2.59
N ASP A 155 -13.62 45.12 -3.25
CA ASP A 155 -13.45 45.06 -4.71
C ASP A 155 -13.05 43.64 -5.17
N PHE A 156 -12.16 42.98 -4.41
CA PHE A 156 -11.77 41.60 -4.70
C PHE A 156 -12.93 40.62 -4.51
N LEU A 157 -13.72 40.77 -3.44
CA LEU A 157 -14.88 39.91 -3.15
C LEU A 157 -15.99 40.01 -4.21
N GLN A 158 -16.17 41.18 -4.83
CA GLN A 158 -17.15 41.37 -5.91
C GLN A 158 -16.82 40.56 -7.18
N ILE A 159 -15.54 40.19 -7.38
CA ILE A 159 -15.08 39.44 -8.56
C ILE A 159 -15.13 37.92 -8.32
N VAL A 160 -15.30 37.48 -7.06
CA VAL A 160 -15.31 36.06 -6.68
C VAL A 160 -16.74 35.52 -6.66
N GLU A 161 -17.05 34.58 -7.55
CA GLU A 161 -18.35 33.91 -7.57
C GLU A 161 -18.58 33.04 -6.31
N PRO A 162 -19.72 33.21 -5.60
CA PRO A 162 -20.09 32.34 -4.49
C PRO A 162 -20.32 30.90 -4.94
N CYS A 163 -19.65 29.93 -4.29
CA CYS A 163 -19.65 28.52 -4.71
C CYS A 163 -20.04 27.52 -3.59
N VAL A 164 -20.35 28.01 -2.38
CA VAL A 164 -20.78 27.20 -1.22
C VAL A 164 -22.30 27.28 -1.10
N THR A 165 -22.98 26.14 -1.13
CA THR A 165 -24.45 26.10 -1.10
C THR A 165 -25.02 26.10 0.32
N SER A 166 -26.32 26.35 0.47
CA SER A 166 -27.02 26.20 1.75
C SER A 166 -26.90 24.78 2.33
N GLN A 167 -26.90 23.76 1.47
CA GLN A 167 -26.69 22.36 1.89
C GLN A 167 -25.26 22.12 2.40
N ASP A 168 -24.25 22.73 1.76
CA ASP A 168 -22.87 22.65 2.24
C ASP A 168 -22.74 23.24 3.66
N ASN A 169 -23.44 24.35 3.93
CA ASN A 169 -23.48 24.97 5.27
C ASN A 169 -24.17 24.08 6.31
N ILE A 170 -25.30 23.46 5.97
CA ILE A 170 -25.99 22.50 6.86
C ILE A 170 -25.03 21.36 7.24
N ASN A 171 -24.29 20.82 6.27
CA ASN A 171 -23.35 19.73 6.49
C ASN A 171 -22.13 20.15 7.34
N LEU A 172 -21.63 21.37 7.16
CA LEU A 172 -20.51 21.91 7.95
C LEU A 172 -20.89 22.11 9.43
N LEU A 173 -22.13 22.54 9.68
CA LEU A 173 -22.66 22.88 11.01
C LEU A 173 -23.32 21.70 11.73
N ALA A 174 -23.47 20.54 11.08
CA ALA A 174 -24.10 19.36 11.67
C ALA A 174 -23.41 18.90 12.97
N PRO A 175 -24.13 18.30 13.95
CA PRO A 175 -23.51 17.70 15.13
C PRO A 175 -22.46 16.63 14.77
N VAL A 176 -21.42 16.46 15.58
CA VAL A 176 -20.38 15.46 15.33
C VAL A 176 -20.88 14.06 15.64
N SER A 177 -20.78 13.16 14.66
CA SER A 177 -21.12 11.74 14.85
C SER A 177 -19.96 10.92 15.44
N ASP A 178 -20.29 9.80 16.08
CA ASP A 178 -19.29 8.83 16.54
C ASP A 178 -18.40 8.31 15.41
N TYR A 179 -18.98 8.16 14.22
CA TYR A 179 -18.26 7.76 13.02
C TYR A 179 -17.20 8.80 12.62
N GLU A 180 -17.52 10.09 12.68
CA GLU A 180 -16.55 11.16 12.40
C GLU A 180 -15.38 11.17 13.40
N LEU A 181 -15.68 10.95 14.69
CA LEU A 181 -14.66 10.82 15.74
C LEU A 181 -13.72 9.66 15.47
N GLU A 182 -14.26 8.49 15.14
CA GLU A 182 -13.47 7.31 14.82
C GLU A 182 -12.62 7.48 13.57
N LEU A 183 -13.19 8.06 12.50
CA LEU A 183 -12.44 8.39 11.29
C LEU A 183 -11.30 9.37 11.59
N ALA A 184 -11.54 10.37 12.43
CA ALA A 184 -10.54 11.35 12.80
C ALA A 184 -9.36 10.72 13.55
N ILE A 185 -9.62 9.92 14.59
CA ILE A 185 -8.56 9.28 15.38
C ILE A 185 -7.78 8.24 14.55
N LYS A 186 -8.47 7.40 13.76
CA LYS A 186 -7.84 6.43 12.85
C LYS A 186 -6.97 7.12 11.79
N GLY A 187 -7.32 8.36 11.42
CA GLY A 187 -6.58 9.19 10.47
C GLY A 187 -5.31 9.86 11.02
N ILE A 188 -5.01 9.74 12.33
CA ILE A 188 -3.80 10.28 12.96
C ILE A 188 -2.73 9.19 13.07
N GLY A 189 -1.51 9.46 12.60
CA GLY A 189 -0.42 8.47 12.66
C GLY A 189 -0.03 8.09 14.10
N SER A 190 0.01 6.80 14.41
CA SER A 190 0.08 6.26 15.78
C SER A 190 1.27 6.75 16.61
N LEU A 191 2.47 6.87 16.02
CA LEU A 191 3.71 7.20 16.74
C LEU A 191 4.21 8.64 16.53
N LYS A 192 3.32 9.57 16.14
CA LYS A 192 3.68 10.99 16.02
C LYS A 192 4.06 11.59 17.38
N ALA A 193 4.83 12.67 17.36
CA ALA A 193 5.25 13.36 18.59
C ALA A 193 4.00 13.89 19.35
N PRO A 194 3.93 13.65 20.67
CA PRO A 194 2.81 14.10 21.50
C PRO A 194 2.93 15.59 21.83
N GLY A 195 1.85 16.16 22.37
CA GLY A 195 1.85 17.52 22.91
C GLY A 195 2.27 17.57 24.37
N PRO A 196 1.93 18.65 25.11
CA PRO A 196 2.18 18.77 26.54
C PRO A 196 1.69 17.60 27.41
N ASP A 197 0.63 16.91 26.99
CA ASP A 197 0.10 15.72 27.69
C ASP A 197 1.04 14.50 27.66
N GLY A 198 1.97 14.46 26.70
CA GLY A 198 2.88 13.35 26.45
C GLY A 198 2.24 12.10 25.85
N LEU A 199 0.95 12.11 25.49
CA LEU A 199 0.21 10.96 24.97
C LEU A 199 0.29 10.91 23.43
N GLN A 200 0.72 9.75 22.90
CA GLN A 200 0.78 9.51 21.46
C GLN A 200 -0.54 8.94 20.93
N ALA A 201 -0.82 9.08 19.63
CA ALA A 201 -2.07 8.58 19.05
C ALA A 201 -2.27 7.06 19.21
N ILE A 202 -1.18 6.27 19.31
CA ILE A 202 -1.24 4.83 19.56
C ILE A 202 -1.94 4.49 20.89
N PHE A 203 -1.86 5.36 21.89
CA PHE A 203 -2.56 5.19 23.16
C PHE A 203 -4.08 5.22 22.92
N TYR A 204 -4.57 6.27 22.28
CA TYR A 204 -5.98 6.41 21.92
C TYR A 204 -6.46 5.32 20.94
N HIS A 205 -5.61 4.84 20.02
CA HIS A 205 -5.94 3.74 19.12
C HIS A 205 -6.23 2.43 19.84
N LYS A 206 -5.54 2.18 20.95
CA LYS A 206 -5.62 0.92 21.69
C LYS A 206 -6.59 0.99 22.87
N CYS A 207 -6.74 2.16 23.47
CA CYS A 207 -7.60 2.41 24.61
C CYS A 207 -8.82 3.25 24.22
N TRP A 208 -9.31 3.09 22.98
CA TRP A 208 -10.38 3.94 22.45
C TRP A 208 -11.66 3.81 23.27
N GLU A 209 -12.04 2.59 23.63
CA GLU A 209 -13.25 2.33 24.41
C GLU A 209 -13.26 3.09 25.76
N ASN A 210 -12.11 3.19 26.43
CA ASN A 210 -11.99 3.96 27.67
C ASN A 210 -11.91 5.48 27.45
N THR A 211 -11.35 5.93 26.33
CA THR A 211 -11.04 7.36 26.09
C THR A 211 -12.11 8.08 25.26
N LYS A 212 -12.95 7.34 24.54
CA LYS A 212 -13.92 7.86 23.56
C LYS A 212 -14.87 8.89 24.16
N GLN A 213 -15.45 8.61 25.32
CA GLN A 213 -16.48 9.48 25.92
C GLN A 213 -15.91 10.86 26.27
N MET A 214 -14.80 10.92 27.00
CA MET A 214 -14.17 12.20 27.38
C MET A 214 -13.72 13.01 26.16
N VAL A 215 -13.24 12.34 25.10
CA VAL A 215 -12.84 13.00 23.85
C VAL A 215 -14.07 13.52 23.09
N LYS A 216 -15.18 12.78 23.09
CA LYS A 216 -16.45 13.19 22.48
C LYS A 216 -17.02 14.42 23.18
N ASP A 217 -17.04 14.42 24.51
CA ASP A 217 -17.51 15.56 25.32
C ASP A 217 -16.69 16.81 25.02
N LEU A 218 -15.35 16.67 24.96
CA LEU A 218 -14.45 17.76 24.58
C LEU A 218 -14.77 18.34 23.19
N VAL A 219 -14.94 17.47 22.19
CA VAL A 219 -15.20 17.90 20.81
C VAL A 219 -16.54 18.63 20.70
N ASN A 220 -17.58 18.10 21.35
CA ASN A 220 -18.91 18.70 21.33
C ASN A 220 -18.93 20.05 22.04
N GLU A 221 -18.39 20.13 23.26
CA GLU A 221 -18.32 21.39 24.01
C GLU A 221 -17.46 22.44 23.29
N PHE A 222 -16.36 22.03 22.63
CA PHE A 222 -15.52 22.94 21.84
C PHE A 222 -16.25 23.50 20.61
N LEU A 223 -16.95 22.65 19.85
CA LEU A 223 -17.66 23.08 18.64
C LEU A 223 -18.92 23.90 18.93
N SER A 224 -19.52 23.72 20.11
CA SER A 224 -20.62 24.56 20.61
C SER A 224 -20.15 25.88 21.23
N ASN A 225 -18.85 26.21 21.17
CA ASN A 225 -18.23 27.39 21.80
C ASN A 225 -18.36 27.45 23.33
N ASN A 226 -18.57 26.32 24.00
CA ASN A 226 -18.68 26.24 25.46
C ASN A 226 -17.31 26.13 26.16
N ILE A 227 -16.22 25.96 25.40
CA ILE A 227 -14.85 25.90 25.93
C ILE A 227 -13.97 26.95 25.22
N PRO A 228 -13.23 27.78 25.98
CA PRO A 228 -12.23 28.67 25.44
C PRO A 228 -11.11 27.94 24.67
N LEU A 229 -10.68 28.47 23.52
CA LEU A 229 -9.61 27.88 22.72
C LEU A 229 -8.30 27.70 23.51
N GLN A 230 -8.01 28.61 24.44
CA GLN A 230 -6.84 28.56 25.31
C GLN A 230 -6.78 27.27 26.14
N ASP A 231 -7.92 26.67 26.50
CA ASP A 231 -7.97 25.48 27.33
C ASP A 231 -7.51 24.23 26.57
N VAL A 232 -7.57 24.25 25.23
CA VAL A 232 -7.27 23.08 24.38
C VAL A 232 -6.05 23.25 23.47
N ASN A 233 -5.60 24.48 23.23
CA ASN A 233 -4.54 24.79 22.26
C ASN A 233 -3.13 24.83 22.86
N HIS A 234 -2.96 24.55 24.16
CA HIS A 234 -1.65 24.43 24.80
C HIS A 234 -0.72 23.50 24.02
N THR A 235 0.41 24.03 23.56
CA THR A 235 1.28 23.36 22.60
C THR A 235 2.74 23.58 22.95
N ASN A 236 3.54 22.51 22.89
CA ASN A 236 5.00 22.64 22.94
C ASN A 236 5.53 23.11 21.58
N ILE A 237 6.36 24.16 21.58
CA ILE A 237 7.06 24.61 20.36
C ILE A 237 8.42 23.93 20.30
N ALA A 238 8.60 23.03 19.33
CA ALA A 238 9.90 22.44 19.02
C ALA A 238 10.62 23.28 17.96
N LEU A 239 11.81 23.78 18.28
CA LEU A 239 12.65 24.51 17.33
C LEU A 239 13.49 23.54 16.50
N ILE A 240 13.28 23.52 15.18
CA ILE A 240 14.03 22.68 14.25
C ILE A 240 14.96 23.53 13.38
N PRO A 241 16.27 23.25 13.34
CA PRO A 241 17.22 23.90 12.42
C PRO A 241 16.77 23.88 10.95
N LYS A 242 16.82 25.04 10.27
CA LYS A 242 16.59 25.18 8.83
C LYS A 242 17.87 25.07 8.00
N VAL A 243 18.99 25.52 8.55
CA VAL A 243 20.31 25.63 7.90
C VAL A 243 21.42 25.09 8.83
N GLU A 244 22.63 24.90 8.32
CA GLU A 244 23.76 24.37 9.11
C GLU A 244 24.38 25.42 10.05
N SER A 245 24.49 26.68 9.61
CA SER A 245 24.98 27.80 10.46
C SER A 245 23.80 28.54 11.11
N LEU A 246 23.58 28.30 12.40
CA LEU A 246 22.43 28.81 13.15
C LEU A 246 22.79 30.07 13.94
N GLU A 247 22.74 31.23 13.29
CA GLU A 247 23.09 32.51 13.93
C GLU A 247 21.87 33.29 14.41
N THR A 248 20.73 33.24 13.71
CA THR A 248 19.55 34.07 14.02
C THR A 248 18.31 33.23 14.32
N THR A 249 17.33 33.80 15.04
CA THR A 249 16.07 33.11 15.36
C THR A 249 15.31 32.64 14.09
N ASN A 250 15.49 33.33 12.97
CA ASN A 250 14.95 32.97 11.66
C ASN A 250 15.48 31.64 11.10
N HIS A 251 16.66 31.20 11.53
CA HIS A 251 17.26 29.93 11.13
C HIS A 251 16.61 28.72 11.80
N TYR A 252 15.69 28.94 12.73
CA TYR A 252 14.89 27.88 13.36
C TYR A 252 13.46 27.87 12.79
N ARG A 253 12.90 26.67 12.66
CA ARG A 253 11.50 26.44 12.33
C ARG A 253 10.77 26.03 13.61
N PRO A 254 9.83 26.86 14.12
CA PRO A 254 8.96 26.42 15.20
C PRO A 254 8.00 25.36 14.69
N ILE A 255 7.85 24.25 15.41
CA ILE A 255 6.86 23.21 15.17
C ILE A 255 5.98 23.08 16.40
N SER A 256 4.70 23.35 16.21
CA SER A 256 3.66 23.20 17.23
C SER A 256 3.33 21.72 17.44
N LEU A 257 3.73 21.17 18.59
CA LEU A 257 3.37 19.83 19.04
C LEU A 257 2.07 19.88 19.85
N CYS A 258 0.94 19.79 19.16
CA CYS A 258 -0.37 19.80 19.81
C CYS A 258 -0.72 18.44 20.43
N ASN A 259 -1.56 18.45 21.46
CA ASN A 259 -2.17 17.26 22.04
C ASN A 259 -2.99 16.49 20.98
N VAL A 260 -3.12 15.17 21.17
CA VAL A 260 -3.87 14.33 20.22
C VAL A 260 -5.35 14.71 20.21
N SER A 261 -5.93 15.07 21.36
CA SER A 261 -7.30 15.55 21.49
C SER A 261 -7.58 16.77 20.59
N TYR A 262 -6.70 17.77 20.60
CA TYR A 262 -6.80 18.94 19.70
C TYR A 262 -6.62 18.56 18.22
N LYS A 263 -5.76 17.57 17.92
CA LYS A 263 -5.61 17.04 16.55
C LYS A 263 -6.89 16.34 16.05
N ILE A 264 -7.67 15.71 16.94
CA ILE A 264 -8.96 15.10 16.58
C ILE A 264 -9.94 16.20 16.12
N ILE A 265 -10.10 17.27 16.92
CA ILE A 265 -10.95 18.43 16.58
C ILE A 265 -10.59 18.98 15.20
N THR A 266 -9.31 19.31 14.98
CA THR A 266 -8.85 19.87 13.70
C THR A 266 -9.02 18.90 12.53
N LYS A 267 -8.89 17.58 12.76
CA LYS A 267 -9.09 16.56 11.72
C LYS A 267 -10.56 16.44 11.29
N ILE A 268 -11.50 16.56 12.24
CA ILE A 268 -12.95 16.58 11.94
C ILE A 268 -13.27 17.77 11.04
N LEU A 269 -12.78 18.97 11.39
CA LEU A 269 -12.96 20.17 10.56
C LEU A 269 -12.40 19.96 9.14
N VAL A 270 -11.21 19.36 9.01
CA VAL A 270 -10.63 19.03 7.70
C VAL A 270 -11.51 18.06 6.92
N HIS A 271 -12.06 17.02 7.56
CA HIS A 271 -12.93 16.05 6.90
C HIS A 271 -14.21 16.69 6.36
N ARG A 272 -14.77 17.68 7.07
CA ARG A 272 -15.97 18.41 6.64
C ARG A 272 -15.70 19.44 5.54
N LEU A 273 -14.56 20.13 5.58
CA LEU A 273 -14.20 21.13 4.57
C LEU A 273 -13.78 20.50 3.23
N ARG A 274 -13.17 19.31 3.27
CA ARG A 274 -12.52 18.68 2.11
C ARG A 274 -13.44 18.43 0.90
N PRO A 275 -14.69 17.97 1.03
CA PRO A 275 -15.62 17.80 -0.11
C PRO A 275 -15.90 19.11 -0.85
N ILE A 276 -15.97 20.23 -0.12
CA ILE A 276 -16.34 21.55 -0.64
C ILE A 276 -15.15 22.23 -1.33
N LEU A 277 -13.91 21.94 -0.89
CA LEU A 277 -12.69 22.54 -1.46
C LEU A 277 -12.63 22.46 -2.99
N SER A 278 -13.14 21.37 -3.59
CA SER A 278 -13.14 21.18 -5.05
C SER A 278 -13.93 22.24 -5.82
N LYS A 279 -14.97 22.83 -5.20
CA LYS A 279 -15.80 23.93 -5.71
C LYS A 279 -15.09 25.28 -5.58
N CYS A 280 -14.37 25.48 -4.47
CA CYS A 280 -13.75 26.76 -4.13
C CYS A 280 -12.36 26.98 -4.73
N ILE A 281 -11.71 25.93 -5.27
CA ILE A 281 -10.35 26.03 -5.81
C ILE A 281 -10.29 25.79 -7.32
N SER A 282 -9.65 26.74 -8.03
CA SER A 282 -9.37 26.65 -9.48
C SER A 282 -8.87 25.26 -9.90
N LYS A 283 -9.34 24.79 -11.06
CA LYS A 283 -8.94 23.51 -11.67
C LYS A 283 -7.42 23.39 -11.87
N ASN A 284 -6.72 24.52 -11.97
CA ASN A 284 -5.26 24.58 -12.16
C ASN A 284 -4.47 24.40 -10.85
N GLN A 285 -5.12 24.26 -9.69
CA GLN A 285 -4.44 23.91 -8.44
C GLN A 285 -4.22 22.39 -8.35
N GLY A 286 -2.99 21.94 -8.61
CA GLY A 286 -2.61 20.53 -8.60
C GLY A 286 -2.14 19.96 -7.26
N ALA A 287 -1.81 20.80 -6.27
CA ALA A 287 -1.28 20.37 -4.97
C ALA A 287 -2.31 20.47 -3.82
N PHE A 288 -2.23 19.52 -2.88
CA PHE A 288 -3.11 19.41 -1.69
C PHE A 288 -4.62 19.29 -1.97
N ALA A 289 -5.00 19.05 -3.22
CA ALA A 289 -6.36 18.77 -3.65
C ALA A 289 -6.51 17.26 -3.93
N PRO A 290 -7.53 16.57 -3.36
CA PRO A 290 -7.76 15.15 -3.61
C PRO A 290 -8.05 14.88 -5.09
N GLY A 291 -7.49 13.80 -5.64
CA GLY A 291 -7.70 13.43 -7.05
C GLY A 291 -6.97 14.29 -8.07
N ARG A 292 -6.26 15.35 -7.64
CA ARG A 292 -5.44 16.19 -8.52
C ARG A 292 -3.96 15.91 -8.32
N SER A 293 -3.19 16.12 -9.37
CA SER A 293 -1.76 15.85 -9.38
C SER A 293 -0.98 17.09 -9.77
N ILE A 294 0.05 17.41 -8.98
CA ILE A 294 1.02 18.47 -9.35
C ILE A 294 1.73 18.16 -10.68
N PHE A 295 1.77 16.88 -11.07
CA PHE A 295 2.38 16.44 -12.32
C PHE A 295 1.70 17.02 -13.56
N ASP A 296 0.38 17.27 -13.51
CA ASP A 296 -0.36 17.84 -14.64
C ASP A 296 0.17 19.25 -14.95
N ASN A 297 0.32 20.07 -13.91
CA ASN A 297 0.86 21.43 -14.01
C ASN A 297 2.30 21.44 -14.50
N ILE A 298 3.13 20.49 -14.05
CA ILE A 298 4.52 20.37 -14.48
C ILE A 298 4.61 20.06 -15.98
N LEU A 299 3.78 19.13 -16.47
CA LEU A 299 3.73 18.77 -17.90
C LEU A 299 3.29 19.96 -18.76
N ILE A 300 2.26 20.69 -18.33
CA ILE A 300 1.75 21.88 -19.02
C ILE A 300 2.82 22.98 -19.07
N ALA A 301 3.43 23.31 -17.92
CA ALA A 301 4.48 24.32 -17.85
C ALA A 301 5.67 23.97 -18.75
N HIS A 302 6.09 22.70 -18.75
CA HIS A 302 7.18 22.25 -19.62
C HIS A 302 6.83 22.38 -21.10
N GLU A 303 5.59 22.06 -21.49
CA GLU A 303 5.14 22.19 -22.87
C GLU A 303 5.07 23.66 -23.31
N LEU A 304 4.65 24.57 -22.41
CA LEU A 304 4.69 26.01 -22.62
C LEU A 304 6.13 26.52 -22.82
N PHE A 305 7.07 26.11 -21.97
CA PHE A 305 8.48 26.51 -22.11
C PHE A 305 9.12 25.95 -23.40
N HIS A 306 8.72 24.76 -23.85
CA HIS A 306 9.15 24.23 -25.14
C HIS A 306 8.70 25.12 -26.29
N ASP A 307 7.47 25.65 -26.24
CA ASP A 307 6.97 26.60 -27.24
C ASP A 307 7.65 27.97 -27.16
N PHE A 308 7.92 28.47 -25.94
CA PHE A 308 8.61 29.74 -25.75
C PHE A 308 9.97 29.74 -26.44
N LYS A 309 10.72 28.63 -26.32
CA LYS A 309 12.03 28.47 -26.97
C LYS A 309 11.98 28.45 -28.50
N ARG A 310 10.81 28.20 -29.10
CA ARG A 310 10.65 28.02 -30.56
C ARG A 310 9.89 29.17 -31.21
N LYS A 311 9.24 30.04 -30.43
CA LYS A 311 8.60 31.24 -30.96
C LYS A 311 9.64 32.18 -31.56
N LYS A 312 9.37 32.63 -32.78
CA LYS A 312 10.10 33.69 -33.49
C LYS A 312 9.06 34.70 -33.99
N GLY A 313 9.25 36.00 -33.76
CA GLY A 313 8.33 37.06 -34.18
C GLY A 313 8.24 38.23 -33.19
N ALA A 314 7.54 39.31 -33.57
CA ALA A 314 7.45 40.56 -32.81
C ALA A 314 6.68 40.45 -31.47
N ARG A 315 5.85 39.40 -31.28
CA ARG A 315 5.15 39.12 -30.02
C ARG A 315 5.87 38.02 -29.23
N GLY A 316 6.54 38.40 -28.15
CA GLY A 316 7.23 37.51 -27.22
C GLY A 316 6.28 36.79 -26.24
N ALA A 317 6.84 35.91 -25.41
CA ALA A 317 6.13 35.29 -24.30
C ALA A 317 6.96 35.43 -23.01
N MET A 318 6.31 35.74 -21.89
CA MET A 318 6.96 35.97 -20.59
C MET A 318 6.35 35.05 -19.54
N ALA A 319 7.19 34.46 -18.70
CA ALA A 319 6.76 33.70 -17.52
C ALA A 319 7.10 34.52 -16.26
N ILE A 320 6.09 34.71 -15.39
CA ILE A 320 6.26 35.41 -14.11
C ILE A 320 6.29 34.36 -13.00
N LYS A 321 7.33 34.39 -12.16
CA LYS A 321 7.46 33.55 -10.97
C LYS A 321 7.35 34.43 -9.73
N LEU A 322 6.31 34.21 -8.93
CA LEU A 322 6.07 34.93 -7.68
C LEU A 322 6.38 34.00 -6.48
N ASP A 323 7.00 34.53 -5.42
CA ASP A 323 7.24 33.84 -4.15
C ASP A 323 6.82 34.72 -2.96
N LEU A 324 6.29 34.10 -1.90
CA LEU A 324 5.66 34.79 -0.75
C LEU A 324 6.46 34.52 0.53
N GLU A 325 6.88 35.58 1.25
CA GLU A 325 7.66 35.42 2.48
C GLU A 325 6.84 34.85 3.66
N LYS A 326 7.35 33.77 4.30
CA LYS A 326 6.88 33.25 5.61
C LYS A 326 5.34 33.16 5.74
N ALA A 327 4.68 32.68 4.69
CA ALA A 327 3.24 32.80 4.47
C ALA A 327 2.29 32.34 5.60
N TYR A 328 2.71 31.48 6.53
CA TYR A 328 1.89 31.10 7.71
C TYR A 328 2.07 32.03 8.90
N ASP A 329 3.27 32.59 9.04
CA ASP A 329 3.65 33.37 10.23
C ASP A 329 3.38 34.87 10.04
N LEU A 330 3.25 35.34 8.80
CA LEU A 330 2.89 36.72 8.43
C LEU A 330 1.43 36.84 7.97
N LEU A 331 0.61 35.83 8.27
CA LEU A 331 -0.80 35.79 7.89
C LEU A 331 -1.61 36.66 8.87
N ASP A 332 -2.23 37.73 8.37
CA ASP A 332 -3.05 38.61 9.19
C ASP A 332 -4.37 37.93 9.60
N TRP A 333 -4.67 37.88 10.90
CA TRP A 333 -5.86 37.21 11.42
C TRP A 333 -7.17 37.97 11.14
N GLY A 334 -7.12 39.28 10.90
CA GLY A 334 -8.25 40.09 10.42
C GLY A 334 -8.63 39.73 8.99
N TYR A 335 -7.63 39.50 8.13
CA TYR A 335 -7.80 38.98 6.77
C TYR A 335 -8.33 37.54 6.71
N ILE A 336 -8.09 36.72 7.76
CA ILE A 336 -8.65 35.36 7.91
C ILE A 336 -10.06 35.39 8.54
N ARG A 337 -10.36 36.36 9.42
CA ARG A 337 -11.66 36.50 10.11
C ARG A 337 -12.73 37.16 9.26
N ASP A 338 -12.34 37.92 8.24
CA ASP A 338 -13.25 38.23 7.15
C ASP A 338 -13.37 36.99 6.23
N LYS A 339 -14.58 36.71 5.74
CA LYS A 339 -15.04 35.41 5.18
C LYS A 339 -14.30 34.92 3.91
N ALA A 340 -13.15 35.49 3.53
CA ALA A 340 -12.68 35.53 2.16
C ALA A 340 -11.50 34.62 1.76
N ASN A 341 -10.42 34.41 2.54
CA ASN A 341 -9.13 34.13 1.87
C ASN A 341 -8.19 33.05 2.48
N ALA A 342 -8.61 31.78 2.46
CA ALA A 342 -7.86 30.63 3.00
C ALA A 342 -6.75 30.00 2.11
N LYS A 343 -6.05 30.73 1.22
CA LYS A 343 -5.38 30.07 0.06
C LYS A 343 -3.90 30.34 -0.26
N MET A 344 -3.06 30.80 0.66
CA MET A 344 -1.63 31.07 0.35
C MET A 344 -0.65 30.04 0.95
N MET A 345 -1.09 28.78 0.99
CA MET A 345 -0.49 27.69 1.78
C MET A 345 0.59 26.87 1.05
N ILE A 346 0.77 27.01 -0.26
CA ILE A 346 1.35 25.91 -1.07
C ILE A 346 2.84 26.04 -1.44
N ASP A 347 3.45 27.22 -1.59
CA ASP A 347 4.65 27.28 -2.45
C ASP A 347 6.05 27.19 -1.83
N ARG A 348 6.22 26.91 -0.53
CA ARG A 348 7.57 26.73 0.06
C ARG A 348 7.94 25.28 0.39
N ILE A 349 7.49 24.36 -0.46
CA ILE A 349 7.69 22.91 -0.32
C ILE A 349 9.01 22.42 -0.91
N CYS A 350 9.65 23.17 -1.80
CA CYS A 350 10.56 22.53 -2.77
C CYS A 350 12.08 22.70 -2.57
N SER A 351 12.63 23.06 -1.40
CA SER A 351 14.10 23.18 -1.30
C SER A 351 14.82 22.35 -0.23
N LYS A 352 14.18 21.30 0.30
CA LYS A 352 14.92 20.27 1.04
C LYS A 352 15.34 19.14 0.09
N PHE A 353 16.65 18.91 -0.08
CA PHE A 353 17.33 17.67 0.31
C PHE A 353 18.78 17.61 -0.20
N ALA A 354 19.76 17.55 0.72
CA ALA A 354 21.05 16.88 0.49
C ALA A 354 21.69 16.42 1.82
N GLY A 355 22.38 15.27 1.79
CA GLY A 355 23.45 14.92 2.75
C GLY A 355 23.15 13.80 3.75
N TRP A 356 23.22 12.53 3.35
CA TRP A 356 23.35 11.37 4.27
C TRP A 356 24.70 10.66 4.04
N LYS A 357 25.52 10.54 5.09
CA LYS A 357 26.75 9.71 5.11
C LYS A 357 26.46 8.34 5.73
N ALA A 358 27.02 7.31 5.12
CA ALA A 358 26.84 5.90 5.47
C ALA A 358 28.09 5.35 6.16
N GLN A 359 27.96 4.89 7.42
CA GLN A 359 28.94 3.98 8.07
C GLN A 359 28.42 3.48 9.44
N THR A 360 27.31 2.73 9.48
CA THR A 360 26.87 2.08 10.75
C THR A 360 25.74 1.04 10.61
N LEU A 361 25.25 0.76 9.40
CA LEU A 361 24.08 -0.12 9.18
C LEU A 361 24.45 -1.53 8.74
N SER A 362 23.68 -2.52 9.19
CA SER A 362 23.67 -3.89 8.65
C SER A 362 23.10 -3.94 7.22
N ARG A 363 23.50 -4.93 6.41
CA ARG A 363 23.04 -5.04 5.00
C ARG A 363 21.51 -5.14 4.87
N ALA A 364 20.83 -5.78 5.82
CA ALA A 364 19.36 -5.84 5.84
C ALA A 364 18.72 -4.48 6.15
N GLY A 365 19.28 -3.70 7.10
CA GLY A 365 18.81 -2.34 7.38
C GLY A 365 19.01 -1.38 6.20
N ARG A 366 20.11 -1.54 5.45
CA ARG A 366 20.37 -0.78 4.21
C ARG A 366 19.36 -1.12 3.11
N LEU A 367 19.02 -2.40 2.94
CA LEU A 367 17.98 -2.83 1.98
C LEU A 367 16.63 -2.18 2.27
N THR A 368 16.21 -2.15 3.53
CA THR A 368 14.95 -1.51 3.96
C THR A 368 14.95 -0.01 3.64
N LEU A 369 16.04 0.70 3.92
CA LEU A 369 16.16 2.13 3.60
C LEU A 369 16.21 2.41 2.10
N ILE A 370 16.85 1.54 1.31
CA ILE A 370 16.84 1.66 -0.16
C ILE A 370 15.41 1.58 -0.68
N LYS A 371 14.63 0.62 -0.18
CA LYS A 371 13.24 0.40 -0.62
C LYS A 371 12.29 1.48 -0.12
N ALA A 372 12.44 1.92 1.13
CA ALA A 372 11.51 2.85 1.78
C ALA A 372 11.81 4.33 1.48
N SER A 373 13.08 4.69 1.27
CA SER A 373 13.51 6.10 1.20
C SER A 373 14.23 6.42 -0.11
N VAL A 374 15.29 5.68 -0.47
CA VAL A 374 16.10 5.99 -1.67
C VAL A 374 15.31 5.80 -2.97
N SER A 375 14.52 4.73 -3.06
CA SER A 375 13.64 4.45 -4.20
C SER A 375 12.39 5.35 -4.20
N GLY A 376 12.13 6.10 -3.13
CA GLY A 376 10.97 7.00 -3.00
C GLY A 376 11.26 8.42 -3.49
N ILE A 377 12.46 8.91 -3.20
CA ILE A 377 12.88 10.30 -3.43
C ILE A 377 12.76 10.74 -4.90
N PRO A 378 13.26 10.00 -5.92
CA PRO A 378 13.23 10.47 -7.29
C PRO A 378 11.88 10.23 -7.98
N ASN A 379 10.91 9.57 -7.34
CA ASN A 379 9.68 9.13 -8.00
C ASN A 379 8.89 10.29 -8.63
N HIS A 380 8.89 11.46 -8.01
CA HIS A 380 8.24 12.65 -8.58
C HIS A 380 8.87 13.06 -9.92
N THR A 381 10.19 13.16 -9.96
CA THR A 381 10.92 13.49 -11.20
C THR A 381 10.81 12.39 -12.25
N LEU A 382 10.95 11.12 -11.84
CA LEU A 382 10.88 9.98 -12.75
C LEU A 382 9.48 9.70 -13.30
N SER A 383 8.43 10.28 -12.71
CA SER A 383 7.06 10.11 -13.21
C SER A 383 6.71 11.10 -14.33
N CYS A 384 7.43 12.21 -14.44
CA CYS A 384 7.17 13.25 -15.45
C CYS A 384 8.23 13.35 -16.53
N PHE A 385 9.46 12.90 -16.24
CA PHE A 385 10.60 13.14 -17.11
C PHE A 385 11.31 11.84 -17.44
N LYS A 386 11.69 11.66 -18.72
CA LYS A 386 12.67 10.63 -19.08
C LYS A 386 14.02 11.05 -18.52
N CYS A 387 14.45 10.33 -17.50
CA CYS A 387 15.75 10.55 -16.91
C CYS A 387 16.83 10.04 -17.88
N PRO A 388 17.92 10.80 -18.13
CA PRO A 388 19.05 10.31 -18.93
C PRO A 388 19.54 8.96 -18.39
N ARG A 389 19.94 8.06 -19.30
CA ARG A 389 20.36 6.70 -18.91
C ARG A 389 21.58 6.76 -17.99
N GLU A 390 22.44 7.74 -18.19
CA GLU A 390 23.67 8.02 -17.44
C GLU A 390 23.33 8.37 -15.99
N VAL A 391 22.38 9.29 -15.77
CA VAL A 391 21.90 9.67 -14.44
C VAL A 391 21.22 8.49 -13.73
N CYS A 392 20.43 7.69 -14.45
CA CYS A 392 19.85 6.47 -13.88
C CYS A 392 20.91 5.43 -13.47
N LYS A 393 21.98 5.28 -14.28
CA LYS A 393 23.13 4.43 -13.95
C LYS A 393 23.84 4.95 -12.70
N GLU A 394 24.04 6.27 -12.57
CA GLU A 394 24.63 6.87 -11.37
C GLU A 394 23.78 6.65 -10.11
N MET A 395 22.46 6.82 -10.18
CA MET A 395 21.56 6.50 -9.05
C MET A 395 21.64 5.03 -8.63
N ASN A 396 21.73 4.12 -9.60
CA ASN A 396 21.96 2.70 -9.35
C ASN A 396 23.33 2.45 -8.72
N VAL A 397 24.39 3.13 -9.18
CA VAL A 397 25.74 3.04 -8.60
C VAL A 397 25.76 3.54 -7.15
N CYS A 398 25.11 4.66 -6.84
CA CYS A 398 24.97 5.18 -5.48
C CYS A 398 24.21 4.21 -4.57
N SER A 399 23.09 3.67 -5.04
CA SER A 399 22.30 2.68 -4.31
C SER A 399 23.08 1.38 -4.06
N ARG A 400 23.87 0.95 -5.06
CA ARG A 400 24.78 -0.20 -4.98
C ARG A 400 25.90 0.02 -3.96
N ARG A 401 26.59 1.17 -4.02
CA ARG A 401 27.64 1.55 -3.07
C ARG A 401 27.09 1.64 -1.65
N PHE A 402 25.91 2.23 -1.48
CA PHE A 402 25.24 2.28 -0.18
C PHE A 402 24.92 0.88 0.34
N PHE A 403 24.33 0.01 -0.49
CA PHE A 403 23.98 -1.36 -0.12
C PHE A 403 25.18 -2.18 0.37
N TRP A 404 26.28 -2.18 -0.40
CA TRP A 404 27.48 -2.98 -0.11
C TRP A 404 28.45 -2.31 0.89
N GLY A 405 28.46 -0.99 0.96
CA GLY A 405 29.41 -0.20 1.76
C GLY A 405 30.67 0.18 0.98
N ASN A 406 31.40 1.18 1.49
CA ASN A 406 32.53 1.80 0.81
C ASN A 406 33.80 0.91 0.70
N GLY A 407 33.79 -0.30 1.30
CA GLY A 407 34.99 -1.16 1.38
C GLY A 407 35.13 -2.24 0.28
N THR A 408 34.13 -2.47 -0.58
CA THR A 408 34.20 -3.54 -1.60
C THR A 408 34.42 -2.98 -3.00
N LYS A 409 35.62 -3.19 -3.59
CA LYS A 409 35.93 -2.79 -4.98
C LYS A 409 35.02 -3.47 -6.02
N VAL A 410 34.65 -4.74 -5.81
CA VAL A 410 33.72 -5.50 -6.66
C VAL A 410 32.59 -6.09 -5.81
N PRO A 411 31.32 -5.72 -6.07
CA PRO A 411 30.17 -6.30 -5.37
C PRO A 411 29.97 -7.79 -5.69
N PRO A 412 29.59 -8.64 -4.72
CA PRO A 412 29.44 -10.08 -4.93
C PRO A 412 28.20 -10.46 -5.75
N VAL A 413 27.21 -9.57 -5.89
CA VAL A 413 26.03 -9.76 -6.76
C VAL A 413 25.81 -8.51 -7.60
N SER A 414 25.47 -8.70 -8.87
CA SER A 414 25.17 -7.63 -9.82
C SER A 414 23.95 -6.80 -9.34
N TRP A 415 23.89 -5.53 -9.72
CA TRP A 415 22.73 -4.71 -9.37
C TRP A 415 21.45 -5.16 -10.11
N LYS A 416 21.61 -5.66 -11.35
CA LYS A 416 20.53 -6.25 -12.14
C LYS A 416 19.83 -7.38 -11.38
N ASP A 417 20.62 -8.30 -10.82
CA ASP A 417 20.15 -9.44 -10.02
C ASP A 417 19.49 -9.01 -8.70
N ILE A 418 20.00 -7.96 -8.06
CA ILE A 418 19.37 -7.38 -6.85
C ILE A 418 18.00 -6.80 -7.18
N CYS A 419 17.84 -6.21 -8.38
CA CYS A 419 16.61 -5.60 -8.82
C CYS A 419 15.51 -6.61 -9.21
N LEU A 420 15.86 -7.87 -9.46
CA LEU A 420 14.89 -8.92 -9.73
C LEU A 420 13.93 -9.11 -8.54
N PRO A 421 12.65 -9.41 -8.79
CA PRO A 421 11.71 -9.87 -7.78
C PRO A 421 12.26 -11.04 -6.97
N LYS A 422 11.77 -11.18 -5.74
CA LYS A 422 12.09 -12.33 -4.88
C LYS A 422 11.72 -13.66 -5.54
N SER A 423 10.64 -13.69 -6.33
CA SER A 423 10.20 -14.85 -7.11
C SER A 423 11.19 -15.27 -8.19
N LEU A 424 11.96 -14.34 -8.74
CA LEU A 424 13.00 -14.60 -9.75
C LEU A 424 14.41 -14.72 -9.14
N GLY A 425 14.51 -14.71 -7.80
CA GLY A 425 15.77 -14.89 -7.08
C GLY A 425 16.55 -13.61 -6.73
N GLY A 426 15.93 -12.43 -6.88
CA GLY A 426 16.52 -11.15 -6.46
C GLY A 426 16.05 -10.66 -5.09
N LEU A 427 16.32 -9.38 -4.80
CA LEU A 427 15.92 -8.73 -3.54
C LEU A 427 14.68 -7.84 -3.70
N GLY A 428 14.18 -7.63 -4.92
CA GLY A 428 13.03 -6.77 -5.22
C GLY A 428 13.30 -5.29 -4.98
N VAL A 429 14.52 -4.83 -5.26
CA VAL A 429 14.84 -3.39 -5.34
C VAL A 429 14.39 -2.89 -6.72
N ARG A 430 13.77 -1.71 -6.81
CA ARG A 430 13.31 -1.21 -8.11
C ARG A 430 14.50 -0.68 -8.92
N SER A 431 14.63 -1.11 -10.18
CA SER A 431 15.53 -0.49 -11.15
C SER A 431 14.97 0.88 -11.53
N THR A 432 15.79 1.93 -11.38
CA THR A 432 15.41 3.31 -11.73
C THR A 432 15.00 3.44 -13.20
N ILE A 433 15.66 2.69 -14.09
CA ILE A 433 15.39 2.72 -15.54
C ILE A 433 14.02 2.13 -15.85
N LEU A 434 13.75 0.92 -15.35
CA LEU A 434 12.47 0.23 -15.59
C LEU A 434 11.33 0.95 -14.88
N PHE A 435 11.59 1.53 -13.70
CA PHE A 435 10.62 2.36 -12.99
C PHE A 435 10.29 3.64 -13.76
N ASN A 436 11.28 4.37 -14.28
CA ASN A 436 11.05 5.57 -15.09
C ASN A 436 10.22 5.24 -16.33
N LYS A 437 10.54 4.14 -17.02
CA LYS A 437 9.78 3.68 -18.17
C LYS A 437 8.33 3.28 -17.81
N ALA A 438 8.13 2.57 -16.69
CA ALA A 438 6.79 2.23 -16.19
C ALA A 438 5.98 3.48 -15.77
N ALA A 439 6.63 4.47 -15.18
CA ALA A 439 5.99 5.70 -14.75
C ALA A 439 5.61 6.60 -15.95
N LEU A 440 6.46 6.67 -16.98
CA LEU A 440 6.13 7.32 -18.25
C LEU A 440 5.01 6.58 -19.01
N ALA A 441 4.98 5.25 -18.94
CA ALA A 441 3.89 4.45 -19.51
C ALA A 441 2.55 4.80 -18.85
N LYS A 442 2.55 5.15 -17.56
CA LYS A 442 1.35 5.67 -16.87
C LYS A 442 0.79 6.91 -17.54
N LEU A 443 1.63 7.83 -18.02
CA LEU A 443 1.16 9.02 -18.74
C LEU A 443 0.48 8.63 -20.05
N GLY A 444 1.06 7.67 -20.80
CA GLY A 444 0.40 7.12 -21.98
C GLY A 444 -0.91 6.39 -21.67
N TRP A 445 -1.00 5.69 -20.53
CA TRP A 445 -2.26 5.09 -20.05
C TRP A 445 -3.30 6.17 -19.75
N ILE A 446 -2.95 7.24 -19.03
CA ILE A 446 -3.86 8.35 -18.74
C ILE A 446 -4.40 8.96 -20.03
N TYR A 447 -3.56 9.13 -21.05
CA TYR A 447 -4.02 9.58 -22.37
C TYR A 447 -5.10 8.64 -22.97
N LEU A 448 -4.92 7.32 -22.85
CA LEU A 448 -5.86 6.33 -23.39
C LEU A 448 -7.14 6.21 -22.56
N SER A 449 -7.06 6.28 -21.23
CA SER A 449 -8.18 6.02 -20.32
C SER A 449 -8.94 7.27 -19.88
N GLU A 450 -8.32 8.45 -19.96
CA GLU A 450 -8.89 9.72 -19.48
C GLU A 450 -8.87 10.78 -20.61
N PRO A 451 -9.77 10.69 -21.61
CA PRO A 451 -9.79 11.62 -22.75
C PRO A 451 -10.11 13.07 -22.34
N THR A 452 -10.67 13.28 -21.14
CA THR A 452 -10.94 14.59 -20.55
C THR A 452 -9.72 15.22 -19.88
N ASN A 453 -8.61 14.49 -19.74
CA ASN A 453 -7.42 15.00 -19.08
C ASN A 453 -6.76 16.12 -19.92
N TRP A 454 -6.54 17.27 -19.29
CA TRP A 454 -6.22 18.51 -20.01
C TRP A 454 -4.85 18.47 -20.70
N TRP A 455 -3.81 17.93 -20.04
CA TRP A 455 -2.50 17.82 -20.68
C TRP A 455 -2.53 16.83 -21.85
N ALA A 456 -3.31 15.74 -21.72
CA ALA A 456 -3.46 14.73 -22.76
C ALA A 456 -4.12 15.33 -24.01
N GLN A 457 -5.18 16.15 -23.83
CA GLN A 457 -5.83 16.86 -24.93
C GLN A 457 -4.90 17.84 -25.65
N ILE A 458 -4.10 18.61 -24.89
CA ILE A 458 -3.11 19.54 -25.46
C ILE A 458 -2.09 18.77 -26.30
N MET A 459 -1.52 17.69 -25.75
CA MET A 459 -0.55 16.85 -26.46
C MET A 459 -1.16 16.21 -27.71
N ALA A 460 -2.41 15.74 -27.64
CA ALA A 460 -3.14 15.16 -28.76
C ALA A 460 -3.30 16.15 -29.92
N ARG A 461 -3.82 17.34 -29.61
CA ARG A 461 -4.04 18.40 -30.61
C ARG A 461 -2.72 18.86 -31.23
N LYS A 462 -1.66 18.90 -30.44
CA LYS A 462 -0.34 19.36 -30.89
C LYS A 462 0.41 18.34 -31.74
N TYR A 463 0.34 17.06 -31.38
CA TYR A 463 1.23 16.04 -31.93
C TYR A 463 0.54 14.92 -32.71
N LEU A 464 -0.73 14.60 -32.41
CA LEU A 464 -1.37 13.40 -32.93
C LEU A 464 -2.22 13.63 -34.19
N ARG A 465 -2.67 14.85 -34.52
CA ARG A 465 -3.47 15.18 -35.73
C ARG A 465 -4.42 14.05 -36.17
N LYS A 466 -4.03 13.22 -37.16
CA LYS A 466 -4.79 12.07 -37.72
C LYS A 466 -4.32 10.69 -37.26
N ASP A 467 -3.13 10.59 -36.63
CA ASP A 467 -2.55 9.32 -36.20
C ASP A 467 -2.99 8.99 -34.77
N GLY A 468 -3.42 7.74 -34.51
CA GLY A 468 -3.68 7.27 -33.16
C GLY A 468 -2.40 7.25 -32.30
N PHE A 469 -2.52 7.50 -30.99
CA PHE A 469 -1.38 7.48 -30.07
C PHE A 469 -0.55 6.19 -30.14
N LEU A 470 -1.20 5.06 -30.39
CA LEU A 470 -0.53 3.76 -30.46
C LEU A 470 0.33 3.58 -31.72
N ALA A 471 -0.02 4.25 -32.82
CA ALA A 471 0.66 4.20 -34.10
C ALA A 471 1.60 5.41 -34.35
N ALA A 472 1.49 6.48 -33.56
CA ALA A 472 2.23 7.72 -33.78
C ALA A 472 3.76 7.53 -33.82
N THR A 473 4.40 8.22 -34.77
CA THR A 473 5.87 8.21 -34.96
C THR A 473 6.55 9.40 -34.29
N LYS A 474 7.83 9.23 -33.91
CA LYS A 474 8.61 10.31 -33.27
C LYS A 474 9.16 11.25 -34.34
N LYS A 475 8.94 12.55 -34.19
CA LYS A 475 9.50 13.59 -35.06
C LYS A 475 10.52 14.43 -34.30
N THR A 476 11.51 14.98 -35.01
CA THR A 476 12.55 15.85 -34.41
C THR A 476 11.95 17.07 -33.70
N SER A 477 10.84 17.60 -34.24
CA SER A 477 10.07 18.72 -33.70
C SER A 477 9.31 18.43 -32.41
N HIS A 478 9.14 17.17 -31.99
CA HIS A 478 8.39 16.85 -30.77
C HIS A 478 9.14 17.27 -29.50
N SER A 479 8.40 17.67 -28.46
CA SER A 479 8.97 17.95 -27.14
C SER A 479 9.63 16.70 -26.54
N ALA A 480 10.64 16.90 -25.68
CA ALA A 480 11.35 15.79 -25.03
C ALA A 480 10.40 14.93 -24.17
N ALA A 481 9.41 15.58 -23.53
CA ALA A 481 8.37 14.91 -22.76
C ALA A 481 7.48 14.03 -23.65
N TRP A 482 7.06 14.52 -24.82
CA TRP A 482 6.26 13.72 -25.74
C TRP A 482 7.02 12.52 -26.31
N LYS A 483 8.29 12.71 -26.71
CA LYS A 483 9.17 11.62 -27.16
C LYS A 483 9.34 10.55 -26.08
N ALA A 484 9.45 10.95 -24.82
CA ALA A 484 9.56 10.05 -23.68
C ALA A 484 8.30 9.18 -23.48
N ILE A 485 7.11 9.77 -23.62
CA ILE A 485 5.84 9.04 -23.54
C ILE A 485 5.74 8.04 -24.70
N LEU A 486 6.10 8.44 -25.92
CA LEU A 486 6.13 7.55 -27.09
C LEU A 486 7.12 6.38 -26.91
N ASP A 487 8.28 6.60 -26.28
CA ASP A 487 9.24 5.52 -25.96
C ASP A 487 8.66 4.50 -24.97
N ALA A 488 7.94 5.01 -23.96
CA ALA A 488 7.35 4.21 -22.90
C ALA A 488 6.11 3.42 -23.36
N ARG A 489 5.50 3.78 -24.49
CA ARG A 489 4.39 3.07 -25.13
C ARG A 489 4.66 1.58 -25.33
N THR A 490 5.91 1.17 -25.55
CA THR A 490 6.28 -0.25 -25.65
C THR A 490 5.86 -1.08 -24.42
N VAL A 491 5.77 -0.48 -23.24
CA VAL A 491 5.23 -1.13 -22.04
C VAL A 491 3.71 -1.26 -22.12
N LEU A 492 3.04 -0.27 -22.71
CA LEU A 492 1.60 -0.30 -22.93
C LEU A 492 1.22 -1.40 -23.91
N HIS A 493 1.90 -1.48 -25.06
CA HIS A 493 1.68 -2.53 -26.06
C HIS A 493 1.70 -3.95 -25.47
N LYS A 494 2.57 -4.21 -24.48
CA LYS A 494 2.64 -5.51 -23.81
C LYS A 494 1.48 -5.80 -22.84
N GLY A 495 0.85 -4.76 -22.28
CA GLY A 495 -0.12 -4.90 -21.19
C GLY A 495 -1.56 -4.47 -21.53
N LEU A 496 -1.77 -3.77 -22.65
CA LEU A 496 -3.09 -3.39 -23.13
C LEU A 496 -3.85 -4.61 -23.65
N ARG A 497 -5.10 -4.75 -23.22
CA ARG A 497 -6.04 -5.76 -23.71
C ARG A 497 -7.37 -5.11 -24.06
N TRP A 498 -7.98 -5.55 -25.14
CA TRP A 498 -9.33 -5.18 -25.50
C TRP A 498 -10.33 -6.20 -24.97
N ILE A 499 -11.42 -5.71 -24.38
CA ILE A 499 -12.62 -6.47 -24.10
C ILE A 499 -13.60 -6.20 -25.23
N VAL A 500 -13.96 -7.27 -25.93
CA VAL A 500 -14.88 -7.23 -27.07
C VAL A 500 -16.29 -6.92 -26.55
N GLY A 501 -16.85 -5.80 -27.00
CA GLY A 501 -18.28 -5.49 -26.89
C GLY A 501 -18.93 -5.73 -28.24
N ASN A 502 -19.15 -4.66 -29.00
CA ASN A 502 -19.69 -4.71 -30.35
C ASN A 502 -18.62 -4.93 -31.44
N GLY A 503 -17.33 -4.91 -31.10
CA GLY A 503 -16.20 -5.13 -31.99
C GLY A 503 -15.93 -4.02 -33.00
N GLN A 504 -16.60 -2.86 -32.89
CA GLN A 504 -16.49 -1.77 -33.87
C GLN A 504 -15.21 -0.94 -33.72
N SER A 505 -14.58 -0.97 -32.55
CA SER A 505 -13.37 -0.19 -32.24
C SER A 505 -12.10 -1.04 -32.30
N ILE A 506 -12.23 -2.35 -32.53
CA ILE A 506 -11.13 -3.31 -32.47
C ILE A 506 -10.78 -3.79 -33.88
N PHE A 507 -9.53 -3.57 -34.30
CA PHE A 507 -8.98 -4.18 -35.50
C PHE A 507 -8.63 -5.64 -35.24
N PHE A 508 -9.10 -6.53 -36.11
CA PHE A 508 -9.04 -7.98 -35.92
C PHE A 508 -7.59 -8.49 -35.80
N TRP A 509 -6.69 -8.01 -36.67
CA TRP A 509 -5.33 -8.55 -36.78
C TRP A 509 -4.30 -7.91 -35.87
N THR A 510 -4.43 -6.61 -35.61
CA THR A 510 -3.36 -5.76 -35.07
C THR A 510 -3.51 -5.44 -33.58
N GLU A 511 -4.67 -5.74 -32.98
CA GLU A 511 -4.98 -5.43 -31.58
C GLU A 511 -4.93 -6.67 -30.68
N ASN A 512 -4.65 -6.46 -29.39
CA ASN A 512 -4.54 -7.53 -28.38
C ASN A 512 -5.91 -7.86 -27.76
N TRP A 513 -6.80 -8.49 -28.50
CA TRP A 513 -8.16 -8.81 -28.04
C TRP A 513 -8.41 -10.30 -27.76
N VAL A 514 -7.65 -11.20 -28.39
CA VAL A 514 -7.64 -12.65 -28.09
C VAL A 514 -6.46 -12.97 -27.16
N PHE A 515 -5.25 -12.70 -27.64
CA PHE A 515 -4.01 -13.06 -26.96
C PHE A 515 -3.34 -11.86 -26.28
N PRO A 516 -2.30 -12.13 -25.47
CA PRO A 516 -1.39 -11.11 -24.96
C PRO A 516 -0.66 -10.25 -26.01
N PHE A 517 -0.80 -10.59 -27.28
CA PHE A 517 -0.16 -10.03 -28.45
C PHE A 517 -1.14 -10.10 -29.65
N PRO A 518 -0.88 -9.38 -30.76
CA PRO A 518 -1.75 -9.40 -31.93
C PRO A 518 -1.79 -10.77 -32.62
N ILE A 519 -2.93 -11.15 -33.21
CA ILE A 519 -3.05 -12.40 -33.98
C ILE A 519 -2.05 -12.39 -35.17
N LEU A 520 -1.77 -11.22 -35.74
CA LEU A 520 -0.79 -11.05 -36.81
C LEU A 520 0.61 -11.60 -36.46
N ASP A 521 1.00 -11.61 -35.18
CA ASP A 521 2.30 -12.12 -34.73
C ASP A 521 2.39 -13.65 -34.76
N LEU A 522 1.26 -14.36 -34.86
CA LEU A 522 1.21 -15.82 -35.01
C LEU A 522 1.34 -16.29 -36.46
N ILE A 523 1.09 -15.40 -37.43
CA ILE A 523 1.07 -15.75 -38.85
C ILE A 523 2.44 -15.49 -39.50
N PRO A 524 2.96 -16.45 -40.31
CA PRO A 524 4.18 -16.28 -41.10
C PRO A 524 4.17 -15.04 -42.01
N ASP A 525 5.33 -14.40 -42.19
CA ASP A 525 5.46 -13.19 -43.00
C ASP A 525 5.00 -13.34 -44.46
N SER A 526 5.05 -14.55 -45.03
CA SER A 526 4.59 -14.85 -46.39
C SER A 526 3.09 -14.67 -46.59
N MET A 527 2.28 -14.90 -45.56
CA MET A 527 0.82 -14.76 -45.63
C MET A 527 0.34 -13.33 -45.32
N ARG A 528 1.18 -12.50 -44.70
CA ARG A 528 0.80 -11.14 -44.26
C ARG A 528 0.41 -10.19 -45.40
N ASN A 529 0.91 -10.43 -46.61
CA ASN A 529 0.63 -9.57 -47.76
C ASN A 529 -0.82 -9.69 -48.30
N ASN A 530 -1.51 -10.80 -48.00
CA ASN A 530 -2.88 -11.06 -48.46
C ASN A 530 -3.94 -10.76 -47.39
N ILE A 531 -3.54 -10.25 -46.22
CA ILE A 531 -4.44 -10.03 -45.07
C ILE A 531 -5.00 -8.60 -45.09
N ASN A 532 -6.31 -8.48 -44.89
CA ASN A 532 -6.97 -7.18 -44.70
C ASN A 532 -6.76 -6.65 -43.28
N LEU A 533 -5.70 -5.85 -43.07
CA LEU A 533 -5.39 -5.24 -41.78
C LEU A 533 -6.47 -4.27 -41.25
N ASN A 534 -7.40 -3.83 -42.09
CA ASN A 534 -8.51 -2.95 -41.70
C ASN A 534 -9.76 -3.73 -41.26
N ALA A 535 -9.75 -5.06 -41.31
CA ALA A 535 -10.84 -5.89 -40.83
C ALA A 535 -11.11 -5.60 -39.34
N LYS A 536 -12.39 -5.45 -38.99
CA LYS A 536 -12.83 -5.21 -37.61
C LYS A 536 -13.43 -6.47 -37.01
N VAL A 537 -13.33 -6.61 -35.70
CA VAL A 537 -13.96 -7.74 -34.97
C VAL A 537 -15.48 -7.78 -35.21
N ALA A 538 -16.13 -6.62 -35.35
CA ALA A 538 -17.56 -6.52 -35.66
C ALA A 538 -17.97 -7.28 -36.94
N ASN A 539 -17.07 -7.46 -37.91
CA ASN A 539 -17.39 -8.16 -39.17
C ASN A 539 -17.69 -9.65 -38.96
N PHE A 540 -17.23 -10.21 -37.83
CA PHE A 540 -17.35 -11.62 -37.46
C PHE A 540 -18.41 -11.86 -36.38
N ILE A 541 -19.15 -10.82 -36.00
CA ILE A 541 -20.23 -10.89 -35.01
C ILE A 541 -21.56 -10.61 -35.70
N GLN A 542 -22.52 -11.53 -35.53
CA GLN A 542 -23.90 -11.34 -35.97
C GLN A 542 -24.84 -11.86 -34.88
N ASN A 543 -25.88 -11.09 -34.56
CA ASN A 543 -26.86 -11.44 -33.51
C ASN A 543 -26.23 -11.80 -32.15
N GLN A 544 -25.16 -11.10 -31.73
CA GLN A 544 -24.38 -11.40 -30.52
C GLN A 544 -23.78 -12.82 -30.48
N THR A 545 -23.54 -13.40 -31.66
CA THR A 545 -22.88 -14.70 -31.82
C THR A 545 -21.72 -14.60 -32.80
N TRP A 546 -20.66 -15.36 -32.52
CA TRP A 546 -19.51 -15.49 -33.41
C TRP A 546 -19.89 -16.27 -34.67
N GLN A 547 -19.50 -15.74 -35.83
CA GLN A 547 -19.72 -16.39 -37.12
C GLN A 547 -18.59 -17.38 -37.42
N ARG A 548 -18.73 -18.63 -36.95
CA ARG A 548 -17.70 -19.68 -37.07
C ARG A 548 -17.17 -19.84 -38.50
N ASP A 549 -18.06 -19.95 -39.48
CA ASP A 549 -17.67 -20.19 -40.88
C ASP A 549 -16.84 -19.05 -41.48
N ARG A 550 -17.13 -17.80 -41.10
CA ARG A 550 -16.36 -16.63 -41.54
C ARG A 550 -15.00 -16.54 -40.86
N LEU A 551 -14.92 -16.93 -39.59
CA LEU A 551 -13.66 -16.95 -38.86
C LEU A 551 -12.73 -18.05 -39.38
N LEU A 552 -13.27 -19.22 -39.71
CA LEU A 552 -12.51 -20.34 -40.28
C LEU A 552 -11.86 -20.01 -41.65
N GLN A 553 -12.41 -19.03 -42.38
CA GLN A 553 -11.82 -18.54 -43.63
C GLN A 553 -10.60 -17.61 -43.40
N GLU A 554 -10.46 -17.05 -42.20
CA GLU A 554 -9.44 -16.04 -41.88
C GLU A 554 -8.32 -16.60 -41.00
N VAL A 555 -8.63 -17.51 -40.07
CA VAL A 555 -7.67 -18.05 -39.09
C VAL A 555 -7.68 -19.56 -39.03
N ASP A 556 -6.56 -20.14 -38.60
CA ASP A 556 -6.43 -21.58 -38.34
C ASP A 556 -7.34 -22.05 -37.19
N GLU A 557 -7.66 -23.35 -37.16
CA GLU A 557 -8.61 -23.95 -36.22
C GLU A 557 -8.21 -23.73 -34.74
N ASP A 558 -6.92 -23.75 -34.41
CA ASP A 558 -6.43 -23.48 -33.06
C ASP A 558 -6.77 -22.06 -32.57
N ILE A 559 -6.69 -21.06 -33.46
CA ILE A 559 -7.00 -19.65 -33.14
C ILE A 559 -8.52 -19.46 -33.10
N LEU A 560 -9.25 -20.13 -33.99
CA LEU A 560 -10.72 -20.11 -34.03
C LEU A 560 -11.30 -20.55 -32.69
N GLU A 561 -10.82 -21.66 -32.12
CA GLU A 561 -11.33 -22.17 -30.85
C GLU A 561 -11.10 -21.19 -29.70
N GLU A 562 -9.96 -20.49 -29.66
CA GLU A 562 -9.69 -19.43 -28.68
C GLU A 562 -10.63 -18.21 -28.84
N ILE A 563 -11.00 -17.85 -30.08
CA ILE A 563 -11.96 -16.76 -30.35
C ILE A 563 -13.37 -17.14 -29.86
N LEU A 564 -13.82 -18.36 -30.17
CA LEU A 564 -15.18 -18.81 -29.86
C LEU A 564 -15.44 -18.91 -28.35
N ILE A 565 -14.38 -19.06 -27.55
CA ILE A 565 -14.44 -19.05 -26.09
C ILE A 565 -14.76 -17.67 -25.52
N ILE A 566 -14.44 -16.57 -26.23
CA ILE A 566 -14.65 -15.21 -25.74
C ILE A 566 -16.15 -14.91 -25.64
N PRO A 567 -16.70 -14.65 -24.44
CA PRO A 567 -18.12 -14.40 -24.29
C PRO A 567 -18.49 -13.03 -24.86
N LEU A 568 -19.53 -13.02 -25.69
CA LEU A 568 -20.19 -11.79 -26.15
C LEU A 568 -21.34 -11.44 -25.19
N HIS A 569 -21.49 -10.16 -24.90
CA HIS A 569 -22.56 -9.65 -24.03
C HIS A 569 -23.91 -9.76 -24.74
N LEU A 570 -24.99 -10.02 -23.99
CA LEU A 570 -26.35 -10.19 -24.54
C LEU A 570 -26.90 -8.91 -25.21
N SER A 571 -26.31 -7.76 -24.91
CA SER A 571 -26.59 -6.46 -25.53
C SER A 571 -25.33 -5.84 -26.14
N PRO A 572 -25.43 -5.06 -27.23
CA PRO A 572 -24.27 -4.47 -27.91
C PRO A 572 -23.64 -3.34 -27.05
N LEU A 573 -22.71 -3.71 -26.19
CA LEU A 573 -21.90 -2.76 -25.41
C LEU A 573 -20.76 -2.19 -26.25
N GLN A 574 -20.22 -1.04 -25.82
CA GLN A 574 -19.00 -0.50 -26.42
C GLN A 574 -17.78 -1.32 -26.00
N ASP A 575 -16.82 -1.46 -26.92
CA ASP A 575 -15.52 -2.08 -26.65
C ASP A 575 -14.77 -1.33 -25.54
N ALA A 576 -14.03 -2.06 -24.69
CA ALA A 576 -13.32 -1.47 -23.57
C ALA A 576 -11.83 -1.83 -23.58
N LEU A 577 -10.97 -0.82 -23.45
CA LEU A 577 -9.52 -1.00 -23.33
C LEU A 577 -9.12 -1.08 -21.85
N ILE A 578 -8.45 -2.17 -21.47
CA ILE A 578 -8.06 -2.45 -20.08
C ILE A 578 -6.55 -2.70 -19.93
N TRP A 579 -6.08 -2.66 -18.68
CA TRP A 579 -4.74 -3.10 -18.31
C TRP A 579 -4.74 -4.57 -17.88
N GLY A 580 -4.48 -5.49 -18.81
CA GLY A 580 -4.55 -6.94 -18.61
C GLY A 580 -3.73 -7.51 -17.44
N PRO A 581 -2.51 -7.02 -17.14
CA PRO A 581 -1.70 -7.52 -16.01
C PRO A 581 -2.31 -7.27 -14.61
N ASP A 582 -3.39 -6.50 -14.49
CA ASP A 582 -4.12 -6.32 -13.25
C ASP A 582 -5.50 -7.01 -13.35
N PRO A 583 -5.93 -7.84 -12.38
CA PRO A 583 -7.20 -8.54 -12.42
C PRO A 583 -8.44 -7.64 -12.52
N ASN A 584 -8.34 -6.38 -12.09
CA ASN A 584 -9.43 -5.39 -12.21
C ASN A 584 -9.27 -4.47 -13.43
N GLY A 585 -8.28 -4.72 -14.29
CA GLY A 585 -8.06 -3.98 -15.52
C GLY A 585 -7.44 -2.60 -15.28
N LYS A 586 -6.96 -2.33 -14.06
CA LYS A 586 -6.47 -1.01 -13.65
C LYS A 586 -4.96 -0.91 -13.80
N PHE A 587 -4.49 0.14 -14.48
CA PHE A 587 -3.07 0.39 -14.61
C PHE A 587 -2.44 0.77 -13.27
N SER A 588 -1.30 0.13 -12.94
CA SER A 588 -0.43 0.58 -11.86
C SER A 588 1.03 0.56 -12.30
N ILE A 589 1.83 1.49 -11.78
CA ILE A 589 3.28 1.49 -12.03
C ILE A 589 3.91 0.17 -11.55
N LYS A 590 3.35 -0.45 -10.51
CA LYS A 590 3.81 -1.74 -9.98
C LYS A 590 3.59 -2.87 -11.00
N SER A 591 2.39 -2.99 -11.56
CA SER A 591 2.08 -4.03 -12.56
C SER A 591 2.84 -3.79 -13.86
N ALA A 592 2.96 -2.54 -14.33
CA ALA A 592 3.79 -2.18 -15.48
C ALA A 592 5.30 -2.39 -15.28
N TYR A 593 5.80 -2.18 -14.06
CA TYR A 593 7.19 -2.52 -13.73
C TYR A 593 7.40 -4.03 -13.75
N ASN A 594 6.52 -4.80 -13.11
CA ASN A 594 6.62 -6.26 -13.07
C ASN A 594 6.58 -6.86 -14.48
N LEU A 595 5.68 -6.39 -15.35
CA LEU A 595 5.57 -6.84 -16.74
C LEU A 595 6.91 -6.75 -17.49
N GLN A 596 7.68 -5.66 -17.27
CA GLN A 596 9.00 -5.48 -17.88
C GLN A 596 10.09 -6.36 -17.25
N VAL A 597 9.94 -6.77 -15.99
CA VAL A 597 10.93 -7.61 -15.30
C VAL A 597 10.69 -9.09 -15.55
N HIS A 598 9.47 -9.49 -15.91
CA HIS A 598 9.17 -10.86 -16.30
C HIS A 598 9.84 -11.27 -17.62
N ASP A 599 10.31 -10.31 -18.43
CA ASP A 599 11.18 -10.57 -19.59
C ASP A 599 12.62 -11.01 -19.20
N GLU A 600 13.01 -10.86 -17.93
CA GLU A 600 14.36 -11.18 -17.46
C GLU A 600 14.49 -12.65 -17.05
N THR A 601 15.63 -13.26 -17.36
CA THR A 601 15.88 -14.67 -17.04
C THR A 601 15.91 -14.90 -15.52
N PRO A 602 15.11 -15.84 -14.99
CA PRO A 602 15.14 -16.20 -13.57
C PRO A 602 16.50 -16.76 -13.16
N HIS A 603 16.88 -16.60 -11.90
CA HIS A 603 18.05 -17.29 -11.37
C HIS A 603 17.85 -18.83 -11.42
N PRO A 604 18.87 -19.65 -11.73
CA PRO A 604 18.73 -21.12 -11.81
C PRO A 604 18.13 -21.77 -10.56
N ARG A 605 18.37 -21.17 -9.39
CA ARG A 605 17.82 -21.59 -8.07
C ARG A 605 16.64 -20.72 -7.58
N ALA A 606 15.87 -20.11 -8.49
CA ALA A 606 14.76 -19.22 -8.13
C ALA A 606 13.68 -19.92 -7.28
N SER A 607 13.41 -21.20 -7.54
CA SER A 607 12.48 -22.03 -6.76
C SER A 607 12.89 -22.15 -5.28
N LEU A 608 14.15 -22.49 -5.02
CA LEU A 608 14.71 -22.57 -3.66
C LEU A 608 14.71 -21.20 -2.96
N LEU A 609 15.07 -20.13 -3.68
CA LEU A 609 15.02 -18.77 -3.14
C LEU A 609 13.58 -18.34 -2.80
N LYS A 610 12.60 -18.68 -3.64
CA LYS A 610 11.17 -18.43 -3.38
C LYS A 610 10.72 -19.12 -2.08
N ARG A 611 11.10 -20.40 -1.89
CA ARG A 611 10.87 -21.16 -0.64
C ARG A 611 11.56 -20.51 0.56
N MET A 612 12.82 -20.10 0.43
CA MET A 612 13.57 -19.44 1.51
C MET A 612 12.91 -18.12 1.95
N TRP A 613 12.33 -17.36 1.03
CA TRP A 613 11.67 -16.09 1.37
C TRP A 613 10.39 -16.25 2.20
N SER A 614 9.65 -17.37 2.05
CA SER A 614 8.42 -17.65 2.79
C SER A 614 8.66 -18.16 4.23
N LEU A 615 9.87 -18.59 4.57
CA LEU A 615 10.20 -19.09 5.91
C LEU A 615 10.07 -18.00 6.99
N THR A 616 9.64 -18.36 8.19
CA THR A 616 9.57 -17.44 9.35
C THR A 616 10.96 -17.27 9.98
N LEU A 617 11.82 -16.49 9.34
CA LEU A 617 13.21 -16.26 9.75
C LEU A 617 13.55 -14.76 9.87
N PRO A 618 14.47 -14.37 10.78
CA PRO A 618 14.94 -13.00 10.88
C PRO A 618 15.51 -12.46 9.54
N PRO A 619 15.26 -11.18 9.18
CA PRO A 619 15.70 -10.61 7.90
C PRO A 619 17.20 -10.72 7.61
N LYS A 620 18.05 -10.64 8.65
CA LYS A 620 19.51 -10.81 8.53
C LYS A 620 19.90 -12.23 8.08
N VAL A 621 19.19 -13.25 8.57
CA VAL A 621 19.40 -14.67 8.24
C VAL A 621 18.94 -14.93 6.81
N LYS A 622 17.77 -14.41 6.41
CA LYS A 622 17.28 -14.52 5.02
C LYS A 622 18.25 -13.89 4.01
N LEU A 623 18.85 -12.75 4.34
CA LEU A 623 19.83 -12.11 3.45
C LEU A 623 21.14 -12.91 3.35
N PHE A 624 21.58 -13.54 4.44
CA PHE A 624 22.70 -14.47 4.42
C PHE A 624 22.39 -15.71 3.57
N ALA A 625 21.24 -16.33 3.80
CA ALA A 625 20.79 -17.50 3.04
C ALA A 625 20.70 -17.19 1.54
N TRP A 626 20.22 -16.00 1.18
CA TRP A 626 20.21 -15.53 -0.21
C TRP A 626 21.61 -15.46 -0.84
N LEU A 627 22.62 -14.99 -0.11
CA LEU A 627 24.02 -14.98 -0.58
C LEU A 627 24.62 -16.39 -0.64
N LEU A 628 24.27 -17.26 0.31
CA LEU A 628 24.71 -18.65 0.38
C LEU A 628 24.22 -19.44 -0.84
N ILE A 629 22.91 -19.39 -1.13
CA ILE A 629 22.27 -20.11 -2.25
C ILE A 629 22.79 -19.65 -3.62
N ARG A 630 23.21 -18.38 -3.72
CA ARG A 630 23.85 -17.81 -4.92
C ARG A 630 25.35 -18.13 -5.02
N LYS A 631 25.90 -18.96 -4.12
CA LYS A 631 27.33 -19.29 -4.02
C LYS A 631 28.24 -18.05 -3.95
N ARG A 632 27.77 -16.97 -3.29
CA ARG A 632 28.51 -15.70 -3.12
C ARG A 632 29.16 -15.55 -1.75
N LEU A 633 29.05 -16.58 -0.92
CA LEU A 633 29.82 -16.77 0.32
C LEU A 633 30.77 -17.95 0.12
N GLN A 634 31.79 -17.79 -0.74
CA GLN A 634 32.72 -18.89 -1.11
C GLN A 634 33.32 -19.60 0.11
N VAL A 635 33.59 -18.88 1.20
CA VAL A 635 34.14 -19.50 2.41
C VAL A 635 33.09 -20.26 3.23
N ALA A 636 31.81 -19.89 3.18
CA ALA A 636 30.74 -20.68 3.82
C ALA A 636 30.55 -22.02 3.09
N VAL A 637 30.73 -22.05 1.77
CA VAL A 637 30.71 -23.28 0.96
C VAL A 637 31.91 -24.18 1.28
N ASN A 638 33.10 -23.60 1.51
CA ASN A 638 34.30 -24.37 1.88
C ASN A 638 34.25 -24.90 3.33
N ILE A 639 33.69 -24.15 4.28
CA ILE A 639 33.48 -24.63 5.66
C ILE A 639 32.57 -25.85 5.66
N TRP A 640 31.53 -25.87 4.82
CA TRP A 640 30.63 -27.03 4.67
C TRP A 640 31.37 -28.30 4.23
N ARG A 641 32.33 -28.20 3.32
CA ARG A 641 33.22 -29.32 2.92
C ARG A 641 34.12 -29.82 4.06
N CYS A 642 34.38 -28.98 5.06
CA CYS A 642 35.31 -29.26 6.16
C CYS A 642 34.59 -29.61 7.49
N THR A 643 33.26 -29.65 7.52
CA THR A 643 32.51 -30.00 8.75
C THR A 643 32.32 -31.52 8.86
N PRO A 644 32.86 -32.20 9.88
CA PRO A 644 32.74 -33.66 10.06
C PRO A 644 31.36 -34.08 10.63
N ILE A 645 30.31 -33.29 10.39
CA ILE A 645 28.97 -33.48 10.98
C ILE A 645 28.14 -34.48 10.17
N ILE A 646 28.58 -34.88 8.96
CA ILE A 646 27.88 -35.89 8.14
C ILE A 646 28.87 -37.03 7.82
N PRO A 647 28.94 -38.09 8.67
CA PRO A 647 29.82 -39.23 8.43
C PRO A 647 29.37 -40.15 7.28
N MET A 648 28.20 -39.90 6.67
CA MET A 648 27.53 -40.85 5.75
C MET A 648 27.68 -40.56 4.25
N PHE A 649 28.39 -39.51 3.84
CA PHE A 649 28.61 -39.26 2.41
C PHE A 649 30.12 -39.27 2.09
N PRO A 650 30.61 -40.25 1.30
CA PRO A 650 32.00 -40.27 0.84
C PRO A 650 32.34 -38.99 0.07
N GLN A 651 33.59 -38.54 0.25
CA GLN A 651 34.08 -37.18 0.13
C GLN A 651 34.12 -36.51 -1.26
N GLN A 652 33.46 -36.99 -2.32
CA GLN A 652 33.73 -36.46 -3.66
C GLN A 652 32.68 -35.55 -4.34
N ASP A 653 31.37 -35.61 -4.03
CA ASP A 653 30.38 -34.79 -4.77
C ASP A 653 29.22 -34.19 -3.94
N PHE A 654 29.48 -33.75 -2.71
CA PHE A 654 28.43 -33.11 -1.90
C PHE A 654 28.25 -31.61 -2.22
N ASP A 655 27.19 -31.24 -2.95
CA ASP A 655 26.71 -29.84 -3.04
C ASP A 655 25.70 -29.54 -1.91
N GLY A 656 26.17 -28.90 -0.84
CA GLY A 656 25.32 -28.49 0.29
C GLY A 656 24.13 -27.60 -0.11
N ILE A 657 24.15 -26.95 -1.28
CA ILE A 657 22.99 -26.18 -1.78
C ILE A 657 21.93 -27.11 -2.38
N GLU A 658 22.31 -28.22 -3.00
CA GLU A 658 21.38 -29.25 -3.49
C GLU A 658 20.77 -30.02 -2.32
N TRP A 659 21.55 -30.29 -1.27
CA TRP A 659 21.02 -30.80 -0.02
C TRP A 659 19.96 -29.87 0.59
N LEU A 660 20.23 -28.55 0.67
CA LEU A 660 19.22 -27.57 1.11
C LEU A 660 17.99 -27.54 0.20
N ALA A 661 18.15 -27.81 -1.10
CA ALA A 661 17.03 -27.90 -2.04
C ALA A 661 16.16 -29.14 -1.79
N ALA A 662 16.79 -30.27 -1.43
CA ALA A 662 16.15 -31.56 -1.16
C ALA A 662 15.40 -31.61 0.18
N LEU A 663 15.77 -30.77 1.16
CA LEU A 663 15.04 -30.70 2.44
C LEU A 663 13.57 -30.32 2.23
N GLN A 664 12.65 -31.13 2.74
CA GLN A 664 11.21 -30.83 2.68
C GLN A 664 10.86 -29.61 3.55
N SER A 665 9.87 -28.82 3.08
CA SER A 665 9.34 -27.66 3.81
C SER A 665 8.03 -27.96 4.53
N SER A 666 7.81 -29.20 4.96
CA SER A 666 6.64 -29.56 5.76
C SER A 666 6.57 -28.67 7.01
N LEU A 667 5.36 -28.19 7.31
CA LEU A 667 5.08 -27.48 8.54
C LEU A 667 5.15 -28.50 9.69
N ASP A 668 6.21 -28.46 10.48
CA ASP A 668 6.19 -29.12 11.79
C ASP A 668 5.08 -28.44 12.60
N LYS A 669 4.13 -29.22 13.15
CA LYS A 669 3.00 -28.69 13.94
C LYS A 669 3.48 -27.88 15.17
N ASP A 670 4.73 -28.09 15.61
CA ASP A 670 5.26 -27.58 16.87
C ASP A 670 6.60 -26.80 16.75
N GLY A 671 6.99 -26.31 15.56
CA GLY A 671 8.21 -25.48 15.46
C GLY A 671 8.68 -25.06 14.06
N PRO A 672 9.86 -24.41 13.96
CA PRO A 672 10.46 -24.05 12.68
C PRO A 672 10.79 -25.30 11.87
N ASN A 673 10.44 -25.31 10.58
CA ASN A 673 10.70 -26.47 9.70
C ASN A 673 12.20 -26.77 9.53
N ILE A 674 12.50 -27.99 9.04
CA ILE A 674 13.88 -28.50 8.90
C ILE A 674 14.77 -27.53 8.10
N LEU A 675 14.25 -26.96 7.01
CA LEU A 675 14.97 -25.96 6.21
C LEU A 675 15.30 -24.68 7.03
N SER A 676 14.38 -24.21 7.88
CA SER A 676 14.60 -23.04 8.75
C SER A 676 15.65 -23.32 9.81
N LYS A 677 15.61 -24.50 10.44
CA LYS A 677 16.62 -24.98 11.40
C LYS A 677 18.00 -25.04 10.75
N ALA A 678 18.11 -25.62 9.55
CA ALA A 678 19.35 -25.71 8.79
C ALA A 678 19.93 -24.33 8.47
N LEU A 679 19.12 -23.38 7.98
CA LEU A 679 19.58 -22.02 7.64
C LEU A 679 20.01 -21.21 8.88
N LEU A 680 19.36 -21.39 10.02
CA LEU A 680 19.75 -20.76 11.29
C LEU A 680 21.08 -21.29 11.80
N LEU A 681 21.28 -22.61 11.73
CA LEU A 681 22.55 -23.24 12.09
C LEU A 681 23.68 -22.74 11.17
N CYS A 682 23.43 -22.66 9.86
CA CYS A 682 24.38 -22.09 8.89
C CYS A 682 24.78 -20.65 9.29
N TRP A 683 23.82 -19.83 9.69
CA TRP A 683 24.07 -18.47 10.13
C TRP A 683 24.93 -18.43 11.39
N GLN A 684 24.64 -19.27 12.40
CA GLN A 684 25.38 -19.29 13.66
C GLN A 684 26.83 -19.75 13.47
N ILE A 685 27.05 -20.78 12.64
CA ILE A 685 28.41 -21.23 12.28
C ILE A 685 29.19 -20.10 11.62
N TRP A 686 28.56 -19.40 10.66
CA TRP A 686 29.17 -18.27 9.98
C TRP A 686 29.47 -17.10 10.93
N GLU A 687 28.56 -16.78 11.85
CA GLU A 687 28.72 -15.71 12.84
C GLU A 687 29.82 -16.03 13.86
N ALA A 688 29.87 -17.26 14.39
CA ALA A 688 30.91 -17.72 15.31
C ALA A 688 32.30 -17.61 14.68
N ARG A 689 32.45 -18.06 13.42
CA ARG A 689 33.71 -17.95 12.69
C ARG A 689 34.13 -16.51 12.43
N ASN A 690 33.19 -15.61 12.09
CA ASN A 690 33.53 -14.19 11.93
C ASN A 690 33.94 -13.54 13.25
N ASN A 691 33.35 -13.94 14.36
CA ASN A 691 33.77 -13.45 15.67
C ASN A 691 35.17 -13.97 16.04
N LEU A 692 35.52 -15.20 15.67
CA LEU A 692 36.90 -15.69 15.78
C LEU A 692 37.86 -14.86 14.91
N VAL A 693 37.59 -14.76 13.61
CA VAL A 693 38.52 -14.11 12.66
C VAL A 693 38.68 -12.60 12.91
N PHE A 694 37.60 -11.89 13.23
CA PHE A 694 37.62 -10.42 13.28
C PHE A 694 37.57 -9.84 14.70
N LYS A 695 37.31 -10.66 15.71
CA LYS A 695 37.20 -10.21 17.10
C LYS A 695 37.93 -11.13 18.10
N ASP A 696 38.61 -12.16 17.59
CA ASP A 696 39.35 -13.13 18.39
C ASP A 696 38.51 -13.84 19.48
N ILE A 697 37.22 -14.07 19.17
CA ILE A 697 36.30 -14.76 20.09
C ILE A 697 36.20 -16.23 19.68
N ALA A 698 36.69 -17.14 20.54
CA ALA A 698 36.65 -18.58 20.32
C ALA A 698 35.21 -19.11 20.10
N PRO A 699 34.98 -19.97 19.09
CA PRO A 699 33.67 -20.56 18.85
C PRO A 699 33.36 -21.65 19.89
N HIS A 700 32.14 -21.67 20.41
CA HIS A 700 31.66 -22.73 21.29
C HIS A 700 30.51 -23.50 20.62
N PRO A 701 30.70 -24.75 20.16
CA PRO A 701 29.73 -25.51 19.38
C PRO A 701 28.35 -25.66 20.04
N ALA A 702 28.32 -26.05 21.32
CA ALA A 702 27.06 -26.18 22.07
C ALA A 702 26.29 -24.85 22.18
N ARG A 703 27.00 -23.73 22.36
CA ARG A 703 26.40 -22.39 22.39
C ARG A 703 25.81 -22.01 21.03
N ALA A 704 26.50 -22.31 19.92
CA ALA A 704 26.00 -22.05 18.58
C ALA A 704 24.72 -22.84 18.26
N LEU A 705 24.67 -24.12 18.66
CA LEU A 705 23.49 -24.98 18.49
C LEU A 705 22.32 -24.49 19.36
N HIS A 706 22.59 -24.19 20.63
CA HIS A 706 21.60 -23.68 21.58
C HIS A 706 21.01 -22.34 21.11
N VAL A 707 21.86 -21.40 20.68
CA VAL A 707 21.42 -20.10 20.17
C VAL A 707 20.64 -20.23 18.85
N ALA A 708 21.02 -21.14 17.95
CA ALA A 708 20.26 -21.41 16.71
C ALA A 708 18.84 -21.93 17.03
N GLY A 709 18.74 -22.89 17.96
CA GLY A 709 17.46 -23.44 18.40
C GLY A 709 16.57 -22.40 19.08
N GLN A 710 17.14 -21.64 20.03
CA GLN A 710 16.41 -20.63 20.80
C GLN A 710 15.90 -19.48 19.92
N ILE A 711 16.76 -18.90 19.06
CA ILE A 711 16.36 -17.82 18.14
C ILE A 711 15.28 -18.29 17.17
N GLY A 712 15.40 -19.53 16.66
CA GLY A 712 14.41 -20.11 15.75
C GLY A 712 13.04 -20.29 16.41
N LEU A 713 13.03 -20.85 17.62
CA LEU A 713 11.80 -21.08 18.38
C LEU A 713 11.13 -19.78 18.83
N ASP A 714 11.89 -18.82 19.37
CA ASP A 714 11.34 -17.55 19.84
C ASP A 714 10.77 -16.73 18.68
N TYR A 715 11.49 -16.67 17.55
CA TYR A 715 11.01 -15.95 16.36
C TYR A 715 9.79 -16.61 15.72
N TRP A 716 9.72 -17.95 15.74
CA TRP A 716 8.54 -18.70 15.30
C TRP A 716 7.34 -18.44 16.21
N LYS A 717 7.49 -18.61 17.53
CA LYS A 717 6.40 -18.37 18.52
C LYS A 717 5.78 -16.98 18.39
N ILE A 718 6.60 -15.95 18.22
CA ILE A 718 6.12 -14.56 18.11
C ILE A 718 5.31 -14.32 16.82
N ASN A 719 5.63 -15.02 15.73
CA ASN A 719 5.05 -14.77 14.40
C ASN A 719 4.06 -15.86 13.93
N SER A 720 3.87 -16.93 14.71
CA SER A 720 3.06 -18.10 14.34
C SER A 720 1.76 -18.29 15.15
N THR A 721 1.44 -17.42 16.10
CA THR A 721 0.15 -17.43 16.82
C THR A 721 -0.86 -16.46 16.18
N PRO A 722 -1.81 -16.93 15.34
CA PRO A 722 -3.04 -16.19 15.04
C PRO A 722 -4.01 -16.23 16.24
N PRO A 723 -4.94 -15.26 16.35
CA PRO A 723 -5.95 -15.26 17.41
C PRO A 723 -6.80 -16.54 17.36
N GLN A 724 -6.89 -17.24 18.49
CA GLN A 724 -7.76 -18.42 18.65
C GLN A 724 -9.22 -18.03 18.39
N LYS A 725 -9.84 -18.66 17.39
CA LYS A 725 -11.30 -18.69 17.22
C LYS A 725 -11.81 -20.12 17.43
N SER A 726 -12.97 -20.25 18.06
CA SER A 726 -13.62 -21.51 18.39
C SER A 726 -13.99 -22.32 17.15
N LYS A 727 -13.79 -23.64 17.21
CA LYS A 727 -14.28 -24.59 16.21
C LYS A 727 -15.73 -24.95 16.56
N GLY A 728 -16.68 -24.59 15.69
CA GLY A 728 -18.06 -25.07 15.75
C GLY A 728 -18.28 -26.16 14.70
N MET A 729 -19.13 -27.14 14.99
CA MET A 729 -19.60 -28.12 14.00
C MET A 729 -20.89 -27.58 13.40
N LEU A 730 -20.96 -27.45 12.07
CA LEU A 730 -22.14 -26.94 11.36
C LEU A 730 -22.70 -28.07 10.49
N ALA A 731 -23.96 -28.43 10.73
CA ALA A 731 -24.71 -29.30 9.85
C ALA A 731 -25.14 -28.48 8.61
N ILE A 732 -24.75 -28.95 7.43
CA ILE A 732 -24.98 -28.27 6.15
C ILE A 732 -25.94 -29.15 5.35
N LYS A 733 -27.07 -28.58 4.93
CA LYS A 733 -28.08 -29.27 4.12
C LYS A 733 -28.69 -28.27 3.13
N TRP A 734 -28.95 -28.71 1.90
CA TRP A 734 -29.67 -27.90 0.94
C TRP A 734 -31.10 -27.65 1.42
N LYS A 735 -31.57 -26.41 1.29
CA LYS A 735 -32.92 -26.02 1.73
C LYS A 735 -33.77 -25.61 0.52
N PRO A 736 -35.04 -26.04 0.44
CA PRO A 736 -35.93 -25.57 -0.62
C PRO A 736 -36.16 -24.05 -0.54
N PRO A 737 -36.44 -23.39 -1.68
CA PRO A 737 -36.83 -21.99 -1.71
C PRO A 737 -38.25 -21.78 -1.13
N PRO A 738 -38.68 -20.54 -0.85
CA PRO A 738 -40.04 -20.23 -0.42
C PRO A 738 -41.12 -20.73 -1.41
N CYS A 739 -42.36 -20.89 -0.94
CA CYS A 739 -43.47 -21.31 -1.79
C CYS A 739 -43.61 -20.38 -3.02
N ASN A 740 -43.83 -20.96 -4.21
CA ASN A 740 -43.88 -20.27 -5.50
C ASN A 740 -42.56 -19.66 -6.01
N TRP A 741 -41.42 -20.01 -5.41
CA TRP A 741 -40.09 -19.65 -5.92
C TRP A 741 -39.40 -20.88 -6.54
N VAL A 742 -38.47 -20.61 -7.45
CA VAL A 742 -37.49 -21.62 -7.89
C VAL A 742 -36.11 -21.31 -7.35
N LYS A 743 -35.31 -22.37 -7.18
CA LYS A 743 -33.92 -22.28 -6.75
C LYS A 743 -33.00 -22.79 -7.86
N LEU A 744 -32.14 -21.91 -8.34
CA LEU A 744 -31.09 -22.19 -9.31
C LEU A 744 -29.79 -22.47 -8.56
N ASN A 745 -29.33 -23.70 -8.59
CA ASN A 745 -27.99 -24.07 -8.14
C ASN A 745 -27.06 -24.17 -9.36
N PHE A 746 -25.87 -23.57 -9.29
CA PHE A 746 -24.91 -23.56 -10.39
C PHE A 746 -23.51 -23.93 -9.91
N ASP A 747 -22.70 -24.47 -10.83
CA ASP A 747 -21.29 -24.78 -10.57
C ASP A 747 -20.45 -24.79 -11.87
N GLY A 748 -19.15 -24.54 -11.73
CA GLY A 748 -18.14 -24.68 -12.76
C GLY A 748 -17.12 -25.74 -12.37
N SER A 749 -16.56 -26.46 -13.35
CA SER A 749 -15.59 -27.53 -13.12
C SER A 749 -14.41 -27.39 -14.07
N VAL A 750 -13.18 -27.64 -13.61
CA VAL A 750 -11.97 -27.67 -14.45
C VAL A 750 -11.24 -29.00 -14.24
N ARG A 751 -10.93 -29.72 -15.32
CA ARG A 751 -10.16 -30.96 -15.35
C ARG A 751 -8.99 -30.81 -16.32
N GLY A 752 -7.77 -30.76 -15.79
CA GLY A 752 -6.60 -30.40 -16.60
C GLY A 752 -6.71 -28.95 -17.09
N ALA A 753 -6.80 -28.76 -18.41
CA ALA A 753 -7.00 -27.44 -19.02
C ALA A 753 -8.46 -27.20 -19.48
N LEU A 754 -9.31 -28.22 -19.48
CA LEU A 754 -10.69 -28.12 -19.96
C LEU A 754 -11.64 -27.77 -18.82
N ALA A 755 -12.63 -26.94 -19.12
CA ALA A 755 -13.63 -26.46 -18.20
C ALA A 755 -15.04 -26.79 -18.68
N ALA A 756 -15.96 -26.93 -17.74
CA ALA A 756 -17.35 -27.24 -17.99
C ALA A 756 -18.26 -26.57 -16.95
N THR A 757 -19.54 -26.43 -17.27
CA THR A 757 -20.55 -25.85 -16.37
C THR A 757 -21.75 -26.76 -16.19
N GLY A 758 -22.39 -26.59 -15.04
CA GLY A 758 -23.63 -27.27 -14.70
C GLY A 758 -24.55 -26.37 -13.92
N PHE A 759 -25.85 -26.49 -14.16
CA PHE A 759 -26.87 -25.84 -13.36
C PHE A 759 -28.12 -26.72 -13.20
N VAL A 760 -28.83 -26.52 -12.10
CA VAL A 760 -30.12 -27.18 -11.83
C VAL A 760 -31.10 -26.18 -11.23
N ILE A 761 -32.31 -26.16 -11.76
CA ILE A 761 -33.45 -25.36 -11.29
C ILE A 761 -34.43 -26.31 -10.60
N ARG A 762 -34.73 -26.03 -9.33
CA ARG A 762 -35.65 -26.81 -8.48
C ARG A 762 -36.80 -25.94 -7.99
N ASP A 763 -37.98 -26.52 -7.82
CA ASP A 763 -39.12 -25.84 -7.20
C ASP A 763 -39.06 -25.87 -5.65
N TRP A 764 -40.06 -25.25 -5.00
CA TRP A 764 -40.19 -25.20 -3.54
C TRP A 764 -40.42 -26.57 -2.89
N ASN A 765 -40.78 -27.60 -3.65
CA ASN A 765 -40.88 -28.98 -3.17
C ASN A 765 -39.58 -29.76 -3.41
N GLY A 766 -38.55 -29.14 -4.00
CA GLY A 766 -37.28 -29.77 -4.34
C GLY A 766 -37.29 -30.58 -5.64
N HIS A 767 -38.39 -30.56 -6.41
CA HIS A 767 -38.45 -31.24 -7.69
C HIS A 767 -37.62 -30.50 -8.73
N VAL A 768 -36.85 -31.24 -9.50
CA VAL A 768 -36.08 -30.71 -10.63
C VAL A 768 -37.04 -30.28 -11.72
N ARG A 769 -36.93 -29.01 -12.13
CA ARG A 769 -37.69 -28.44 -13.24
C ARG A 769 -36.87 -28.39 -14.52
N LEU A 770 -35.59 -28.06 -14.40
CA LEU A 770 -34.67 -28.03 -15.52
C LEU A 770 -33.24 -28.26 -15.01
N ALA A 771 -32.42 -28.98 -15.76
CA ALA A 771 -30.99 -29.06 -15.54
C ALA A 771 -30.24 -28.89 -16.85
N GLY A 772 -29.02 -28.37 -16.78
CA GLY A 772 -28.17 -28.19 -17.95
C GLY A 772 -26.70 -28.42 -17.64
N ALA A 773 -25.96 -28.89 -18.66
CA ALA A 773 -24.52 -29.02 -18.61
C ALA A 773 -23.89 -28.70 -19.97
N LYS A 774 -22.70 -28.10 -19.95
CA LYS A 774 -22.00 -27.67 -21.16
C LYS A 774 -20.48 -27.73 -21.01
N ASN A 775 -19.79 -28.17 -22.06
CA ASN A 775 -18.34 -28.05 -22.20
C ASN A 775 -17.96 -26.64 -22.65
N LEU A 776 -16.95 -26.03 -22.04
CA LEU A 776 -16.51 -24.66 -22.31
C LEU A 776 -15.08 -24.55 -22.81
N GLY A 777 -14.39 -25.67 -23.05
CA GLY A 777 -13.01 -25.65 -23.53
C GLY A 777 -12.03 -25.06 -22.50
N GLN A 778 -11.01 -24.34 -22.95
CA GLN A 778 -9.96 -23.82 -22.07
C GLN A 778 -10.33 -22.47 -21.45
N ILE A 779 -11.01 -22.50 -20.30
CA ILE A 779 -11.31 -21.29 -19.52
C ILE A 779 -10.98 -21.43 -18.04
N SER A 780 -10.87 -20.28 -17.36
CA SER A 780 -10.70 -20.27 -15.91
C SER A 780 -11.96 -20.73 -15.18
N ILE A 781 -11.77 -21.37 -14.02
CA ILE A 781 -12.85 -21.82 -13.13
C ILE A 781 -13.87 -20.71 -12.82
N THR A 782 -13.40 -19.48 -12.56
CA THR A 782 -14.27 -18.35 -12.22
C THR A 782 -15.17 -17.93 -13.39
N VAL A 783 -14.66 -18.03 -14.62
CA VAL A 783 -15.46 -17.76 -15.83
C VAL A 783 -16.49 -18.88 -16.01
N ALA A 784 -16.12 -20.14 -15.78
CA ALA A 784 -17.05 -21.26 -15.82
C ALA A 784 -18.19 -21.08 -14.81
N GLU A 785 -17.89 -20.82 -13.53
CA GLU A 785 -18.90 -20.58 -12.50
C GLU A 785 -19.85 -19.41 -12.86
N CYS A 786 -19.32 -18.31 -13.40
CA CYS A 786 -20.13 -17.19 -13.89
C CYS A 786 -21.03 -17.58 -15.08
N LEU A 787 -20.51 -18.36 -16.04
CA LEU A 787 -21.27 -18.84 -17.18
C LEU A 787 -22.39 -19.79 -16.75
N ALA A 788 -22.13 -20.69 -15.79
CA ALA A 788 -23.14 -21.58 -15.24
C ALA A 788 -24.34 -20.81 -14.67
N LEU A 789 -24.07 -19.75 -13.91
CA LEU A 789 -25.12 -18.88 -13.38
C LEU A 789 -25.84 -18.10 -14.48
N ARG A 790 -25.11 -17.50 -15.42
CA ARG A 790 -25.71 -16.74 -16.54
C ARG A 790 -26.64 -17.62 -17.36
N ASP A 791 -26.17 -18.79 -17.77
CA ASP A 791 -26.94 -19.72 -18.62
C ASP A 791 -28.17 -20.25 -17.86
N GLY A 792 -28.00 -20.60 -16.57
CA GLY A 792 -29.11 -20.99 -15.71
C GLY A 792 -30.18 -19.89 -15.55
N LEU A 793 -29.77 -18.62 -15.41
CA LEU A 793 -30.70 -17.50 -15.35
C LEU A 793 -31.38 -17.20 -16.69
N ALA A 794 -30.66 -17.37 -17.81
CA ALA A 794 -31.24 -17.19 -19.14
C ALA A 794 -32.38 -18.20 -19.38
N HIS A 795 -32.22 -19.44 -18.92
CA HIS A 795 -33.31 -20.41 -18.93
C HIS A 795 -34.39 -20.10 -17.90
N ALA A 796 -34.02 -19.64 -16.71
CA ALA A 796 -34.99 -19.29 -15.67
C ALA A 796 -35.95 -18.18 -16.12
N HIS A 797 -35.43 -17.16 -16.82
CA HIS A 797 -36.17 -16.02 -17.34
C HIS A 797 -37.38 -16.42 -18.22
N ASN A 798 -37.27 -17.53 -18.96
CA ASN A 798 -38.31 -17.99 -19.89
C ASN A 798 -39.51 -18.68 -19.21
N GLY A 799 -39.51 -18.85 -17.88
CA GLY A 799 -40.58 -19.57 -17.18
C GLY A 799 -40.83 -19.18 -15.72
N TRP A 800 -39.89 -18.48 -15.07
CA TRP A 800 -39.99 -18.15 -13.64
C TRP A 800 -39.54 -16.72 -13.35
N ARG A 801 -40.32 -16.02 -12.52
CA ARG A 801 -40.08 -14.62 -12.14
C ARG A 801 -39.54 -14.43 -10.72
N LYS A 802 -39.59 -15.48 -9.88
CA LYS A 802 -39.10 -15.47 -8.49
C LYS A 802 -38.00 -16.51 -8.30
N VAL A 803 -36.76 -16.07 -8.16
CA VAL A 803 -35.57 -16.95 -8.25
C VAL A 803 -34.62 -16.77 -7.06
N VAL A 804 -34.17 -17.87 -6.47
CA VAL A 804 -33.01 -17.90 -5.56
C VAL A 804 -31.84 -18.54 -6.30
N ALA A 805 -30.77 -17.80 -6.57
CA ALA A 805 -29.57 -18.32 -7.18
C ALA A 805 -28.50 -18.63 -6.12
N GLU A 806 -28.00 -19.86 -6.11
CA GLU A 806 -27.03 -20.39 -5.14
C GLU A 806 -25.83 -21.03 -5.85
N GLY A 807 -24.64 -20.71 -5.37
CA GLY A 807 -23.40 -21.35 -5.81
C GLY A 807 -22.34 -21.30 -4.71
N ASP A 808 -21.31 -22.12 -4.84
CA ASP A 808 -20.20 -22.23 -3.88
C ASP A 808 -19.03 -21.28 -4.19
N SER A 809 -19.10 -20.58 -5.33
CA SER A 809 -18.17 -19.49 -5.64
C SER A 809 -18.51 -18.20 -4.89
N LYS A 810 -17.86 -18.02 -3.74
CA LYS A 810 -17.98 -16.78 -2.95
C LYS A 810 -17.61 -15.54 -3.77
N LEU A 811 -16.58 -15.63 -4.62
CA LEU A 811 -16.13 -14.52 -5.46
C LEU A 811 -17.23 -14.06 -6.42
N VAL A 812 -17.87 -14.99 -7.14
CA VAL A 812 -18.95 -14.69 -8.09
C VAL A 812 -20.14 -14.07 -7.37
N ILE A 813 -20.58 -14.67 -6.26
CA ILE A 813 -21.70 -14.16 -5.46
C ILE A 813 -21.41 -12.76 -4.88
N ASP A 814 -20.21 -12.52 -4.37
CA ASP A 814 -19.83 -11.22 -3.81
C ASP A 814 -19.66 -10.14 -4.89
N CYS A 815 -19.22 -10.50 -6.11
CA CYS A 815 -19.19 -9.60 -7.27
C CYS A 815 -20.60 -9.16 -7.70
N ILE A 816 -21.54 -10.11 -7.77
CA ILE A 816 -22.92 -9.82 -8.17
C ILE A 816 -23.60 -8.93 -7.12
N ASN A 817 -23.39 -9.22 -5.84
CA ASN A 817 -23.89 -8.46 -4.71
C ASN A 817 -23.13 -7.13 -4.45
N ASN A 818 -22.23 -6.69 -5.34
CA ASN A 818 -21.44 -5.45 -5.20
C ASN A 818 -20.59 -5.34 -3.91
N LYS A 819 -20.19 -6.47 -3.31
CA LYS A 819 -19.32 -6.49 -2.11
C LYS A 819 -17.84 -6.36 -2.46
N VAL A 820 -17.45 -6.79 -3.65
CA VAL A 820 -16.06 -6.79 -4.15
C VAL A 820 -16.01 -6.20 -5.57
N SER A 821 -14.88 -5.63 -5.97
CA SER A 821 -14.67 -5.17 -7.35
C SER A 821 -14.65 -6.34 -8.33
N VAL A 822 -15.40 -6.21 -9.41
CA VAL A 822 -15.54 -7.27 -10.42
C VAL A 822 -14.25 -7.38 -11.26
N PRO A 823 -13.61 -8.56 -11.33
CA PRO A 823 -12.50 -8.82 -12.24
C PRO A 823 -12.92 -8.60 -13.70
N TRP A 824 -12.02 -8.08 -14.53
CA TRP A 824 -12.36 -7.77 -15.92
C TRP A 824 -12.74 -9.03 -16.73
N SER A 825 -12.18 -10.19 -16.37
CA SER A 825 -12.43 -11.47 -17.06
C SER A 825 -13.87 -11.98 -16.93
N ILE A 826 -14.61 -11.53 -15.91
CA ILE A 826 -16.02 -11.91 -15.69
C ILE A 826 -16.96 -10.71 -15.79
N ASN A 827 -16.46 -9.51 -16.06
CA ASN A 827 -17.25 -8.28 -16.00
C ASN A 827 -18.42 -8.28 -16.99
N LEU A 828 -18.21 -8.74 -18.23
CA LEU A 828 -19.30 -8.88 -19.21
C LEU A 828 -20.38 -9.87 -18.72
N LEU A 829 -19.96 -11.02 -18.18
CA LEU A 829 -20.88 -12.04 -17.66
C LEU A 829 -21.68 -11.53 -16.45
N VAL A 830 -21.05 -10.75 -15.56
CA VAL A 830 -21.75 -10.13 -14.43
C VAL A 830 -22.76 -9.08 -14.92
N GLN A 831 -22.49 -8.38 -16.02
CA GLN A 831 -23.46 -7.47 -16.63
C GLN A 831 -24.62 -8.22 -17.28
N ASP A 832 -24.36 -9.34 -17.98
CA ASP A 832 -25.40 -10.24 -18.49
C ASP A 832 -26.28 -10.76 -17.34
N ILE A 833 -25.67 -11.23 -16.25
CA ILE A 833 -26.39 -11.72 -15.06
C ILE A 833 -27.29 -10.63 -14.49
N ARG A 834 -26.80 -9.39 -14.38
CA ARG A 834 -27.59 -8.24 -13.90
C ARG A 834 -28.74 -7.89 -14.83
N LEU A 835 -28.52 -7.96 -16.15
CA LEU A 835 -29.57 -7.78 -17.15
C LEU A 835 -30.64 -8.87 -17.02
N LEU A 836 -30.24 -10.14 -16.97
CA LEU A 836 -31.14 -11.27 -16.79
C LEU A 836 -31.92 -11.17 -15.46
N SER A 837 -31.25 -10.72 -14.40
CA SER A 837 -31.87 -10.47 -13.10
C SER A 837 -32.96 -9.40 -13.16
N SER A 838 -32.82 -8.39 -14.02
CA SER A 838 -33.79 -7.30 -14.15
C SER A 838 -35.15 -7.75 -14.69
N TYR A 839 -35.22 -8.93 -15.30
CA TYR A 839 -36.48 -9.50 -15.77
C TYR A 839 -37.20 -10.39 -14.73
N CYS A 840 -36.56 -10.64 -13.58
CA CYS A 840 -37.19 -11.30 -12.44
C CYS A 840 -37.94 -10.27 -11.59
N ASP A 841 -39.13 -10.63 -11.10
CA ASP A 841 -39.86 -9.79 -10.14
C ASP A 841 -39.10 -9.73 -8.81
N GLU A 842 -38.55 -10.87 -8.39
CA GLU A 842 -37.74 -11.01 -7.18
C GLU A 842 -36.59 -11.99 -7.39
N ILE A 843 -35.36 -11.59 -7.04
CA ILE A 843 -34.18 -12.45 -7.14
C ILE A 843 -33.24 -12.27 -5.94
N SER A 844 -32.65 -13.37 -5.47
CA SER A 844 -31.60 -13.32 -4.44
C SER A 844 -30.40 -14.18 -4.82
N PHE A 845 -29.19 -13.68 -4.52
CA PHE A 845 -27.92 -14.37 -4.75
C PHE A 845 -27.28 -14.78 -3.43
N GLN A 846 -27.13 -16.08 -3.21
CA GLN A 846 -26.67 -16.63 -1.94
C GLN A 846 -25.46 -17.54 -2.15
N HIS A 847 -24.48 -17.42 -1.27
CA HIS A 847 -23.35 -18.34 -1.25
C HIS A 847 -23.70 -19.56 -0.41
N VAL A 848 -23.52 -20.74 -0.97
CA VAL A 848 -23.71 -22.03 -0.30
C VAL A 848 -22.36 -22.73 -0.16
N LEU A 849 -22.23 -23.64 0.80
CA LEU A 849 -21.02 -24.47 0.89
C LEU A 849 -21.13 -25.62 -0.13
N ARG A 850 -19.98 -26.09 -0.64
CA ARG A 850 -19.93 -27.17 -1.64
C ARG A 850 -20.72 -28.42 -1.20
N GLU A 851 -20.76 -28.70 0.10
CA GLU A 851 -21.52 -29.81 0.70
C GLU A 851 -23.05 -29.68 0.58
N ALA A 852 -23.58 -28.55 0.09
CA ALA A 852 -25.00 -28.37 -0.24
C ALA A 852 -25.22 -27.95 -1.72
N ASN A 853 -24.24 -28.22 -2.59
CA ASN A 853 -24.28 -27.93 -4.02
C ASN A 853 -23.87 -29.13 -4.90
N PHE A 854 -23.99 -30.36 -4.39
CA PHE A 854 -23.48 -31.57 -5.05
C PHE A 854 -24.13 -31.83 -6.42
N THR A 855 -25.42 -31.53 -6.57
CA THR A 855 -26.10 -31.75 -7.86
C THR A 855 -25.51 -30.89 -8.97
N ALA A 856 -25.20 -29.62 -8.68
CA ALA A 856 -24.61 -28.70 -9.66
C ALA A 856 -23.17 -29.09 -10.00
N ASP A 857 -22.36 -29.49 -9.01
CA ASP A 857 -20.99 -30.01 -9.20
C ASP A 857 -20.98 -31.26 -10.08
N ALA A 858 -21.91 -32.19 -9.85
CA ALA A 858 -22.05 -33.38 -10.67
C ALA A 858 -22.42 -33.06 -12.12
N LEU A 859 -23.32 -32.09 -12.34
CA LEU A 859 -23.70 -31.62 -13.69
C LEU A 859 -22.51 -30.95 -14.39
N ALA A 860 -21.76 -30.10 -13.69
CA ALA A 860 -20.55 -29.47 -14.23
C ALA A 860 -19.49 -30.52 -14.59
N SER A 861 -19.36 -31.55 -13.76
CA SER A 861 -18.49 -32.69 -14.00
C SER A 861 -18.89 -33.51 -15.25
N ILE A 862 -20.18 -33.66 -15.53
CA ILE A 862 -20.68 -34.34 -16.74
C ILE A 862 -20.39 -33.52 -17.99
N GLY A 863 -20.44 -32.18 -17.87
CA GLY A 863 -20.21 -31.26 -18.99
C GLY A 863 -18.86 -31.49 -19.71
N HIS A 864 -17.84 -32.00 -19.02
CA HIS A 864 -16.54 -32.34 -19.64
C HIS A 864 -16.63 -33.39 -20.77
N ASN A 865 -17.62 -34.29 -20.69
CA ASN A 865 -17.78 -35.39 -21.64
C ASN A 865 -18.79 -35.07 -22.76
N LEU A 866 -19.32 -33.85 -22.79
CA LEU A 866 -20.34 -33.44 -23.76
C LEU A 866 -19.70 -32.74 -24.96
N ASN A 867 -20.10 -33.16 -26.17
CA ASN A 867 -19.72 -32.47 -27.42
C ASN A 867 -20.60 -31.23 -27.68
N THR A 868 -21.84 -31.25 -27.18
CA THR A 868 -22.81 -30.15 -27.31
C THR A 868 -23.51 -29.91 -25.97
N SER A 869 -24.02 -28.70 -25.77
CA SER A 869 -24.80 -28.36 -24.56
C SER A 869 -26.01 -29.30 -24.44
N GLN A 870 -26.21 -29.89 -23.26
CA GLN A 870 -27.37 -30.74 -22.98
C GLN A 870 -28.27 -30.12 -21.92
N LEU A 871 -29.57 -30.32 -22.10
CA LEU A 871 -30.62 -29.91 -21.19
C LEU A 871 -31.49 -31.13 -20.85
N TRP A 872 -31.86 -31.24 -19.58
CA TRP A 872 -32.79 -32.26 -19.09
C TRP A 872 -34.02 -31.55 -18.53
N ASP A 873 -35.15 -31.67 -19.23
CA ASP A 873 -36.44 -31.14 -18.78
C ASP A 873 -37.03 -32.08 -17.71
N ARG A 874 -37.40 -31.51 -16.57
CA ARG A 874 -37.98 -32.23 -15.41
C ARG A 874 -37.23 -33.49 -14.97
N GLY A 875 -35.91 -33.53 -15.15
CA GLY A 875 -35.10 -34.71 -14.86
C GLY A 875 -33.62 -34.41 -14.68
N LEU A 876 -32.86 -35.45 -14.30
CA LEU A 876 -31.40 -35.42 -14.15
C LEU A 876 -30.78 -36.65 -14.84
N PRO A 877 -29.52 -36.57 -15.27
CA PRO A 877 -28.74 -37.75 -15.66
C PRO A 877 -28.70 -38.77 -14.53
N LEU A 878 -28.64 -40.06 -14.86
CA LEU A 878 -28.58 -41.15 -13.87
C LEU A 878 -27.42 -40.97 -12.87
N SER A 879 -26.27 -40.49 -13.34
CA SER A 879 -25.09 -40.19 -12.52
C SER A 879 -25.27 -39.04 -11.53
N CYS A 880 -26.30 -38.21 -11.70
CA CYS A 880 -26.62 -37.09 -10.80
C CYS A 880 -27.65 -37.45 -9.72
N LEU A 881 -28.28 -38.63 -9.77
CA LEU A 881 -29.29 -39.03 -8.78
C LEU A 881 -28.70 -39.14 -7.36
N THR A 882 -27.52 -39.76 -7.22
CA THR A 882 -26.85 -39.86 -5.91
C THR A 882 -26.45 -38.47 -5.34
N PRO A 883 -25.78 -37.58 -6.10
CA PRO A 883 -25.58 -36.18 -5.71
C PRO A 883 -26.87 -35.44 -5.34
N PHE A 884 -27.97 -35.67 -6.06
CA PHE A 884 -29.28 -35.09 -5.77
C PHE A 884 -29.83 -35.54 -4.42
N TYR A 885 -29.73 -36.83 -4.09
CA TYR A 885 -30.10 -37.32 -2.76
C TYR A 885 -29.15 -36.79 -1.68
N PHE A 886 -27.87 -36.58 -1.97
CA PHE A 886 -26.94 -35.98 -1.00
C PHE A 886 -27.28 -34.53 -0.66
N ASP A 887 -27.70 -33.72 -1.64
CA ASP A 887 -28.20 -32.36 -1.35
C ASP A 887 -29.40 -32.40 -0.38
N LEU A 888 -30.30 -33.37 -0.56
CA LEU A 888 -31.50 -33.56 0.27
C LEU A 888 -31.20 -34.22 1.63
N ALA A 889 -30.09 -34.94 1.75
CA ALA A 889 -29.62 -35.60 2.97
C ALA A 889 -28.69 -34.68 3.81
N HIS A 890 -28.34 -35.08 5.03
CA HIS A 890 -27.50 -34.26 5.92
C HIS A 890 -26.01 -34.42 5.57
N GLY A 891 -25.30 -33.31 5.28
CA GLY A 891 -23.84 -33.24 5.27
C GLY A 891 -23.28 -32.72 6.60
N ILE A 892 -22.29 -33.39 7.18
CA ILE A 892 -21.61 -32.94 8.41
C ILE A 892 -20.23 -32.40 8.06
N ARG A 893 -19.93 -31.15 8.44
CA ARG A 893 -18.58 -30.58 8.37
C ARG A 893 -18.07 -30.17 9.75
N ILE A 894 -16.86 -30.60 10.08
CA ILE A 894 -16.09 -30.10 11.23
C ILE A 894 -15.31 -28.87 10.75
N LEU A 895 -15.62 -27.67 11.24
CA LEU A 895 -14.91 -26.46 10.82
C LEU A 895 -13.47 -26.47 11.33
N SER A 896 -12.52 -26.63 10.40
CA SER A 896 -11.20 -26.03 10.51
C SER A 896 -11.00 -25.05 9.35
N PHE A 897 -10.84 -23.77 9.70
CA PHE A 897 -10.46 -22.65 8.85
C PHE A 897 -11.49 -22.11 7.83
N ILE A 898 -11.93 -20.87 8.08
CA ILE A 898 -12.14 -19.86 7.03
C ILE A 898 -10.88 -18.99 7.05
N GLU A 899 -9.94 -19.23 6.14
CA GLU A 899 -9.12 -18.16 5.59
C GLU A 899 -9.52 -18.04 4.12
N ASP A 900 -9.99 -16.85 3.76
CA ASP A 900 -9.98 -16.34 2.40
C ASP A 900 -8.60 -16.59 1.79
N LYS A 901 -8.49 -17.59 0.92
CA LYS A 901 -7.46 -17.57 -0.11
C LYS A 901 -8.04 -16.78 -1.28
N SER A 902 -7.81 -15.47 -1.20
CA SER A 902 -7.88 -14.51 -2.30
C SER A 902 -7.12 -14.97 -3.53
#